data_AF-A0A7W1JAY8-F1
#
_entry.id   AF-A0A7W1JAY8-F1
#
_cell.length_a   1.000
_cell.length_b   1.000
_cell.length_c   1.000
_cell.angle_alpha   90.00
_cell.angle_beta   90.00
_cell.angle_gamma   90.00
#
_symmetry.space_group_name_H-M   'P 1'
#
loop_
_entity.id
_entity.type
_entity.pdbx_description
1 polymer ?
#
loop_
_entity_poly.entity_id
_entity_poly.type
_entity_poly.pdbx_seq_one_letter_code
_entity_poly.pdbx_strand_id
1 'polypeptide(L)'
;FSEAAGNFQNDTFGRGGSGNDAVQADAQDGSGVNNANFSWAADGTPGRMQMFLWSSPSPRRDGDLDATVIIHEYCHGLSNRLIGGGVGISQLQPAGMGEGWSDFYALALLSDPADDVQGTYAVGSYIANGLVADNYYRGIRRYPYAIEPGPSVTSGSKNPLTLSDIIANTEVHKQGEVWCMALWEARAQLIGKLGGAVGNQTMLRLVTDGLKLSPPNPTFLEARDAILQADLAANGGANLKQLWIGFAKRGMGLSATVPDSSTTTGVVQAFDVPGDLLVTSTKGFASGGAPGGPFAPTQASYTLRNISESNLSWSATRTVSWIVLSSAGGTLAPHATTTVTVSLTAAAAALPIGDYHDAVTFTNATSGSGTTSRAVDLDVANNYTLGPVGYSWIDASGHTQVDLGAGTASDDAASAALTLPFPFRFYGKAFSTIYVGSNGLLGFAPTGMNQWENTDLPDSTLPNAIIAPWWDDLYPPQPGARVTVGLAGSGSSRVFVITWTNVPSVNAQSQGFTFQALLMEGSNDIIFQYQEVRSGLATYGAGRSATIGIESTSGAIARTYSFNGSALVANGQAILFHLPIPSAATPTISPAAGSYAAPLSVTIASTPGTAIRYTIDGSTPSPSNGTVYTGQFILAANATVRAFASGTDFIDSGIASAAYVLTTAPPSTPTSASVTDDANGRSGGSCGVGTGIGVLLIALATALRAAFTRPRASAAR
;
A
#
# COMPACT_ATOMS: atom_id res chain seq x y z
N PHE A 1 18.72 -1.43 33.10
CA PHE A 1 19.97 -1.84 32.44
C PHE A 1 20.61 -2.88 33.35
N SER A 2 20.21 -4.14 33.18
CA SER A 2 20.62 -5.28 34.00
C SER A 2 21.66 -6.12 33.28
N GLU A 3 22.12 -7.17 33.93
CA GLU A 3 23.12 -8.13 33.45
C GLU A 3 22.72 -8.71 32.08
N ALA A 4 21.55 -9.34 31.98
CA ALA A 4 20.99 -9.82 30.71
C ALA A 4 20.64 -8.74 29.66
N ALA A 5 20.81 -7.46 29.97
CA ALA A 5 20.60 -6.33 29.06
C ALA A 5 21.92 -5.62 28.70
N GLY A 6 23.06 -6.26 28.95
CA GLY A 6 24.39 -5.78 28.57
C GLY A 6 24.85 -4.54 29.35
N ASN A 7 24.67 -4.53 30.68
CA ASN A 7 25.29 -3.52 31.54
C ASN A 7 26.83 -3.70 31.62
N PHE A 8 27.53 -2.77 32.26
CA PHE A 8 28.98 -2.81 32.42
C PHE A 8 29.38 -3.31 33.82
N GLN A 9 29.96 -4.52 33.93
CA GLN A 9 30.34 -5.16 35.19
C GLN A 9 31.40 -6.27 35.02
N ASN A 10 32.18 -6.53 36.07
CA ASN A 10 33.17 -7.63 36.02
C ASN A 10 32.54 -9.01 36.23
N ASP A 11 31.59 -9.15 37.14
CA ASP A 11 30.87 -10.40 37.42
C ASP A 11 29.37 -10.18 37.16
N THR A 12 28.75 -11.09 36.40
CA THR A 12 27.30 -11.05 36.10
C THR A 12 26.46 -11.75 37.18
N PHE A 13 27.11 -12.36 38.18
CA PHE A 13 26.48 -13.18 39.22
C PHE A 13 25.59 -14.30 38.67
N GLY A 14 25.86 -14.76 37.43
CA GLY A 14 25.08 -15.77 36.72
C GLY A 14 23.71 -15.29 36.21
N ARG A 15 23.47 -13.97 36.13
CA ARG A 15 22.17 -13.36 35.78
C ARG A 15 21.96 -13.09 34.28
N GLY A 16 22.80 -13.66 33.43
CA GLY A 16 22.81 -13.42 31.98
C GLY A 16 23.74 -12.27 31.57
N GLY A 17 23.84 -12.06 30.26
CA GLY A 17 24.85 -11.15 29.67
C GLY A 17 26.28 -11.67 29.84
N SER A 18 27.24 -10.82 29.51
CA SER A 18 28.66 -11.11 29.53
C SER A 18 29.36 -10.24 30.59
N GLY A 19 30.32 -10.81 31.32
CA GLY A 19 31.09 -10.07 32.33
C GLY A 19 32.46 -9.63 31.81
N ASN A 20 33.32 -9.18 32.74
CA ASN A 20 34.63 -8.58 32.49
C ASN A 20 34.60 -7.26 31.69
N ASP A 21 33.50 -6.50 31.79
CA ASP A 21 33.31 -5.26 31.03
C ASP A 21 32.97 -4.02 31.87
N ALA A 22 33.37 -4.02 33.15
CA ALA A 22 33.28 -2.82 33.98
C ALA A 22 33.96 -1.62 33.29
N VAL A 23 33.30 -0.45 33.35
CA VAL A 23 33.80 0.77 32.69
C VAL A 23 35.19 1.15 33.20
N GLN A 24 36.12 1.35 32.26
CA GLN A 24 37.40 1.99 32.52
C GLN A 24 37.15 3.50 32.56
N ALA A 25 37.12 4.09 33.76
CA ALA A 25 36.86 5.52 33.96
C ALA A 25 38.17 6.25 34.29
N ASP A 26 38.70 6.96 33.30
CA ASP A 26 39.97 7.68 33.41
C ASP A 26 39.72 9.16 33.75
N ALA A 27 40.08 9.53 34.98
CA ALA A 27 40.00 10.89 35.49
C ALA A 27 41.19 11.75 35.04
N GLN A 28 40.95 13.02 34.72
CA GLN A 28 41.94 13.98 34.22
C GLN A 28 42.86 13.43 33.11
N ASP A 29 42.30 12.66 32.16
CA ASP A 29 43.06 12.00 31.11
C ASP A 29 43.86 13.02 30.26
N GLY A 30 45.17 12.82 30.17
CA GLY A 30 46.10 13.77 29.55
C GLY A 30 46.07 13.84 28.01
N SER A 31 45.22 13.05 27.35
CA SER A 31 45.05 13.06 25.89
C SER A 31 44.20 14.23 25.36
N GLY A 32 43.44 14.92 26.23
CA GLY A 32 42.54 16.00 25.83
C GLY A 32 42.35 17.11 26.86
N VAL A 33 41.64 18.16 26.45
CA VAL A 33 41.10 19.23 27.29
C VAL A 33 39.78 19.73 26.70
N ASN A 34 38.93 20.36 27.52
CA ASN A 34 37.64 20.95 27.12
C ASN A 34 36.65 19.97 26.46
N ASN A 35 36.67 18.71 26.88
CA ASN A 35 35.75 17.69 26.39
C ASN A 35 35.62 16.54 27.41
N ALA A 36 34.82 15.54 27.08
CA ALA A 36 34.95 14.18 27.59
C ALA A 36 34.65 13.20 26.42
N ASN A 37 34.76 11.90 26.62
CA ASN A 37 34.20 10.92 25.68
C ASN A 37 33.96 9.54 26.34
N PHE A 38 33.10 8.74 25.71
CA PHE A 38 32.91 7.32 26.01
C PHE A 38 33.10 6.45 24.77
N SER A 39 34.19 5.67 24.75
CA SER A 39 34.38 4.59 23.81
C SER A 39 33.54 3.38 24.24
N TRP A 40 32.43 3.13 23.55
CA TRP A 40 31.60 1.94 23.79
C TRP A 40 32.19 0.70 23.11
N ALA A 41 31.82 -0.47 23.62
CA ALA A 41 32.16 -1.77 23.05
C ALA A 41 30.99 -2.74 23.25
N ALA A 42 31.01 -3.88 22.55
CA ALA A 42 30.02 -4.93 22.72
C ALA A 42 30.01 -5.49 24.17
N ASP A 43 28.92 -6.17 24.53
CA ASP A 43 28.75 -6.86 25.81
C ASP A 43 29.95 -7.79 26.11
N GLY A 44 30.51 -7.71 27.32
CA GLY A 44 31.70 -8.47 27.70
C GLY A 44 33.03 -7.88 27.24
N THR A 45 33.04 -6.67 26.66
CA THR A 45 34.25 -5.86 26.45
C THR A 45 34.11 -4.51 27.17
N PRO A 46 35.08 -4.09 28.01
CA PRO A 46 35.01 -2.83 28.74
C PRO A 46 34.74 -1.62 27.84
N GLY A 47 33.74 -0.82 28.18
CA GLY A 47 33.66 0.56 27.72
C GLY A 47 34.72 1.42 28.43
N ARG A 48 35.20 2.47 27.77
CA ARG A 48 36.19 3.41 28.34
C ARG A 48 35.65 4.83 28.31
N MET A 49 35.51 5.42 29.50
CA MET A 49 35.18 6.82 29.72
C MET A 49 36.47 7.61 29.96
N GLN A 50 36.66 8.72 29.25
CA GLN A 50 37.78 9.63 29.45
C GLN A 50 37.25 11.01 29.83
N MET A 51 37.58 11.46 31.05
CA MET A 51 37.22 12.78 31.57
C MET A 51 38.43 13.70 31.46
N PHE A 52 38.26 14.93 30.96
CA PHE A 52 39.36 15.88 30.77
C PHE A 52 39.23 17.14 31.62
N LEU A 53 40.36 17.82 31.79
CA LEU A 53 40.41 19.17 32.36
C LEU A 53 39.88 20.21 31.36
N TRP A 54 39.15 21.20 31.86
CA TRP A 54 38.63 22.33 31.10
C TRP A 54 39.50 23.57 31.35
N SER A 55 39.87 24.28 30.29
CA SER A 55 40.97 25.25 30.29
C SER A 55 40.62 26.62 30.89
N SER A 56 39.40 26.81 31.37
CA SER A 56 38.91 28.06 31.98
C SER A 56 37.96 27.76 33.16
N PRO A 57 37.81 28.67 34.14
CA PRO A 57 38.70 29.79 34.45
C PRO A 57 40.10 29.28 34.90
N SER A 58 40.89 30.16 35.53
CA SER A 58 42.07 29.75 36.30
C SER A 58 41.74 29.81 37.81
N PRO A 59 41.95 28.73 38.59
CA PRO A 59 42.42 27.41 38.17
C PRO A 59 41.41 26.68 37.28
N ARG A 60 41.92 25.75 36.46
CA ARG A 60 41.14 24.92 35.53
C ARG A 60 39.99 24.19 36.24
N ARG A 61 38.89 23.98 35.51
CA ARG A 61 37.77 23.13 35.97
C ARG A 61 38.08 21.68 35.65
N ASP A 62 37.67 20.80 36.55
CA ASP A 62 37.84 19.36 36.39
C ASP A 62 36.53 18.75 35.88
N GLY A 63 36.58 17.99 34.78
CA GLY A 63 35.41 17.31 34.22
C GLY A 63 34.84 16.27 35.18
N ASP A 64 35.70 15.64 35.97
CA ASP A 64 35.36 14.66 37.01
C ASP A 64 34.53 15.24 38.19
N LEU A 65 34.30 16.57 38.20
CA LEU A 65 33.47 17.25 39.20
C LEU A 65 32.12 17.76 38.66
N ASP A 66 31.82 17.56 37.37
CA ASP A 66 30.51 17.88 36.78
C ASP A 66 29.74 16.58 36.51
N ALA A 67 28.84 16.24 37.45
CA ALA A 67 28.02 15.03 37.37
C ALA A 67 27.16 14.98 36.09
N THR A 68 26.82 16.13 35.48
CA THR A 68 26.07 16.12 34.22
C THR A 68 26.90 15.55 33.06
N VAL A 69 28.22 15.79 33.05
CA VAL A 69 29.14 15.25 32.04
C VAL A 69 29.39 13.76 32.28
N ILE A 70 29.65 13.34 33.52
CA ILE A 70 29.88 11.91 33.85
C ILE A 70 28.68 11.03 33.44
N ILE A 71 27.46 11.49 33.74
CA ILE A 71 26.22 10.75 33.37
C ILE A 71 26.00 10.78 31.85
N HIS A 72 26.31 11.91 31.19
CA HIS A 72 26.25 12.04 29.73
C HIS A 72 27.16 10.97 29.07
N GLU A 73 28.43 10.90 29.48
CA GLU A 73 29.37 9.92 28.92
C GLU A 73 28.91 8.47 29.16
N TYR A 74 28.47 8.13 30.39
CA TYR A 74 27.98 6.79 30.69
C TYR A 74 26.76 6.40 29.83
N CYS A 75 25.95 7.39 29.46
CA CYS A 75 24.75 7.18 28.65
C CYS A 75 25.05 6.85 27.18
N HIS A 76 26.20 7.24 26.62
CA HIS A 76 26.64 6.69 25.33
C HIS A 76 26.83 5.18 25.39
N GLY A 77 27.35 4.66 26.51
CA GLY A 77 27.41 3.23 26.78
C GLY A 77 26.02 2.59 26.88
N LEU A 78 25.11 3.20 27.65
CA LEU A 78 23.72 2.74 27.81
C LEU A 78 22.97 2.65 26.46
N SER A 79 23.01 3.72 25.67
CA SER A 79 22.29 3.81 24.39
C SER A 79 22.83 2.81 23.36
N ASN A 80 24.16 2.71 23.20
CA ASN A 80 24.75 1.75 22.28
C ASN A 80 24.55 0.28 22.69
N ARG A 81 24.56 -0.04 23.98
CA ARG A 81 24.28 -1.41 24.48
C ARG A 81 22.83 -1.84 24.32
N LEU A 82 21.87 -0.91 24.40
CA LEU A 82 20.43 -1.23 24.33
C LEU A 82 19.85 -1.18 22.90
N ILE A 83 20.23 -0.19 22.08
CA ILE A 83 19.62 0.03 20.77
C ILE A 83 19.94 -1.12 19.81
N GLY A 84 18.91 -1.64 19.16
CA GLY A 84 19.03 -2.78 18.25
C GLY A 84 19.57 -4.06 18.91
N GLY A 85 19.50 -4.18 20.24
CA GLY A 85 20.10 -5.29 20.98
C GLY A 85 21.64 -5.27 21.02
N GLY A 86 22.25 -4.09 21.00
CA GLY A 86 23.70 -3.91 21.05
C GLY A 86 24.36 -3.68 19.68
N VAL A 87 23.57 -3.52 18.61
CA VAL A 87 24.06 -3.06 17.30
C VAL A 87 24.44 -1.56 17.35
N GLY A 88 23.80 -0.81 18.24
CA GLY A 88 24.17 0.57 18.58
C GLY A 88 23.75 1.63 17.57
N ILE A 89 24.43 2.77 17.63
CA ILE A 89 24.11 4.00 16.90
C ILE A 89 25.34 4.53 16.16
N SER A 90 25.30 4.52 14.83
CA SER A 90 26.39 4.92 13.93
C SER A 90 25.95 5.78 12.75
N GLN A 91 24.65 5.85 12.45
CA GLN A 91 24.09 6.74 11.44
C GLN A 91 23.83 8.15 12.00
N LEU A 92 23.65 9.14 11.11
CA LEU A 92 23.57 10.56 11.46
C LEU A 92 22.48 10.87 12.51
N GLN A 93 21.21 10.57 12.21
CA GLN A 93 20.08 10.82 13.12
C GLN A 93 20.27 10.14 14.50
N PRO A 94 20.56 8.83 14.59
CA PRO A 94 20.68 8.15 15.88
C PRO A 94 21.94 8.52 16.65
N ALA A 95 23.05 8.89 16.00
CA ALA A 95 24.20 9.48 16.68
C ALA A 95 23.82 10.82 17.33
N GLY A 96 23.07 11.67 16.61
CA GLY A 96 22.47 12.88 17.15
C GLY A 96 21.54 12.63 18.34
N MET A 97 20.68 11.61 18.27
CA MET A 97 19.87 11.21 19.43
C MET A 97 20.70 10.64 20.59
N GLY A 98 21.86 10.02 20.32
CA GLY A 98 22.85 9.61 21.31
C GLY A 98 23.17 10.71 22.31
N GLU A 99 23.61 11.86 21.78
CA GLU A 99 23.86 13.09 22.53
C GLU A 99 22.64 13.55 23.36
N GLY A 100 21.45 13.46 22.77
CA GLY A 100 20.20 13.90 23.40
C GLY A 100 19.70 12.98 24.51
N TRP A 101 19.88 11.67 24.38
CA TRP A 101 19.63 10.73 25.48
C TRP A 101 20.60 11.01 26.63
N SER A 102 21.87 11.22 26.31
CA SER A 102 22.91 11.50 27.30
C SER A 102 22.65 12.77 28.11
N ASP A 103 22.27 13.87 27.47
CA ASP A 103 21.79 15.08 28.17
C ASP A 103 20.50 14.82 28.97
N PHE A 104 19.54 14.09 28.42
CA PHE A 104 18.28 13.80 29.11
C PHE A 104 18.50 13.00 30.41
N TYR A 105 19.30 11.94 30.40
CA TYR A 105 19.59 11.16 31.59
C TYR A 105 20.36 11.96 32.63
N ALA A 106 21.34 12.77 32.20
CA ALA A 106 22.08 13.66 33.09
C ALA A 106 21.14 14.60 33.87
N LEU A 107 20.20 15.25 33.17
CA LEU A 107 19.23 16.16 33.80
C LEU A 107 18.18 15.42 34.63
N ALA A 108 17.59 14.34 34.10
CA ALA A 108 16.47 13.64 34.73
C ALA A 108 16.89 12.83 35.97
N LEU A 109 18.12 12.28 36.02
CA LEU A 109 18.64 11.58 37.19
C LEU A 109 19.08 12.53 38.32
N LEU A 110 19.48 13.76 38.00
CA LEU A 110 19.89 14.78 38.96
C LEU A 110 18.74 15.71 39.40
N SER A 111 17.54 15.56 38.83
CA SER A 111 16.36 16.35 39.20
C SER A 111 15.78 15.95 40.56
N ASP A 112 15.47 16.94 41.41
CA ASP A 112 14.67 16.76 42.61
C ASP A 112 13.15 16.80 42.28
N PRO A 113 12.29 16.04 42.97
CA PRO A 113 10.83 16.13 42.80
C PRO A 113 10.20 17.52 43.03
N ALA A 114 10.90 18.43 43.73
CA ALA A 114 10.47 19.81 43.99
C ALA A 114 11.01 20.83 42.98
N ASP A 115 11.82 20.41 42.01
CA ASP A 115 12.34 21.27 40.95
C ASP A 115 11.22 21.90 40.09
N ASP A 116 11.38 23.17 39.72
CA ASP A 116 10.40 23.88 38.88
C ASP A 116 10.42 23.34 37.44
N VAL A 117 9.38 22.61 37.06
CA VAL A 117 9.22 22.06 35.70
C VAL A 117 9.24 23.13 34.59
N GLN A 118 8.97 24.41 34.90
CA GLN A 118 9.04 25.55 33.98
C GLN A 118 10.41 26.29 33.99
N GLY A 119 11.36 25.77 34.79
CA GLY A 119 12.71 26.29 34.97
C GLY A 119 13.60 26.18 33.73
N THR A 120 14.85 26.61 33.89
CA THR A 120 15.90 26.52 32.87
C THR A 120 17.03 25.66 33.37
N TYR A 121 17.30 24.56 32.68
CA TYR A 121 18.30 23.56 33.03
C TYR A 121 19.42 23.53 32.01
N ALA A 122 20.63 23.14 32.44
CA ALA A 122 21.82 23.18 31.59
C ALA A 122 22.81 22.07 31.95
N VAL A 123 23.37 21.43 30.92
CA VAL A 123 24.44 20.43 31.01
C VAL A 123 25.80 21.12 30.92
N GLY A 124 26.76 20.70 31.74
CA GLY A 124 28.11 21.26 31.77
C GLY A 124 28.20 22.64 32.44
N SER A 125 27.24 23.04 33.27
CA SER A 125 27.23 24.41 33.84
C SER A 125 28.47 24.73 34.68
N TYR A 126 29.06 23.73 35.35
CA TYR A 126 30.28 23.92 36.15
C TYR A 126 31.52 24.06 35.25
N ILE A 127 31.65 23.20 34.24
CA ILE A 127 32.81 23.22 33.31
C ILE A 127 32.76 24.35 32.29
N ALA A 128 31.57 24.87 31.94
CA ALA A 128 31.40 25.98 30.99
C ALA A 128 31.76 27.36 31.58
N ASN A 129 32.05 27.42 32.89
CA ASN A 129 32.47 28.65 33.57
C ASN A 129 33.71 29.25 32.90
N GLY A 130 33.67 30.53 32.55
CA GLY A 130 34.79 31.20 31.87
C GLY A 130 35.05 30.74 30.43
N LEU A 131 34.22 29.84 29.87
CA LEU A 131 34.20 29.46 28.45
C LEU A 131 32.96 30.04 27.75
N VAL A 132 31.81 30.05 28.45
CA VAL A 132 30.54 30.58 27.96
C VAL A 132 30.03 31.63 28.96
N ALA A 133 29.58 32.78 28.48
CA ALA A 133 29.11 33.89 29.33
C ALA A 133 27.89 33.50 30.19
N ASP A 134 26.98 32.70 29.63
CA ASP A 134 25.69 32.32 30.22
C ASP A 134 25.70 30.86 30.71
N ASN A 135 26.80 30.43 31.34
CA ASN A 135 27.07 29.02 31.67
C ASN A 135 25.97 28.35 32.52
N TYR A 136 25.35 29.05 33.47
CA TYR A 136 24.23 28.51 34.26
C TYR A 136 22.86 28.62 33.58
N TYR A 137 22.76 29.29 32.44
CA TYR A 137 21.53 29.35 31.65
C TYR A 137 21.47 28.22 30.62
N ARG A 138 22.52 28.05 29.79
CA ARG A 138 22.57 27.06 28.71
C ARG A 138 23.72 26.06 28.77
N GLY A 139 24.67 26.23 29.70
CA GLY A 139 25.83 25.34 29.80
C GLY A 139 26.69 25.38 28.55
N ILE A 140 27.04 24.20 28.04
CA ILE A 140 27.78 24.02 26.77
C ILE A 140 26.88 23.95 25.52
N ARG A 141 25.56 23.93 25.68
CA ARG A 141 24.59 23.82 24.58
C ARG A 141 24.20 25.22 24.05
N ARG A 142 23.50 25.31 22.92
CA ARG A 142 23.08 26.60 22.31
C ARG A 142 21.93 27.24 23.07
N TYR A 143 21.06 26.42 23.65
CA TYR A 143 19.87 26.85 24.39
C TYR A 143 19.73 26.14 25.74
N PRO A 144 19.03 26.73 26.73
CA PRO A 144 18.63 26.03 27.95
C PRO A 144 17.73 24.83 27.63
N TYR A 145 17.75 23.81 28.47
CA TYR A 145 16.67 22.83 28.55
C TYR A 145 15.53 23.42 29.36
N ALA A 146 14.51 23.93 28.67
CA ALA A 146 13.37 24.64 29.25
C ALA A 146 12.12 24.41 28.41
N ILE A 147 11.02 23.94 29.02
CA ILE A 147 9.78 23.65 28.30
C ILE A 147 9.03 24.91 27.88
N GLU A 148 8.17 24.77 26.87
CA GLU A 148 7.24 25.84 26.51
C GLU A 148 6.01 25.84 27.45
N PRO A 149 5.62 27.00 28.01
CA PRO A 149 4.40 27.11 28.81
C PRO A 149 3.13 26.99 27.95
N GLY A 150 3.23 27.20 26.64
CA GLY A 150 2.12 27.10 25.67
C GLY A 150 2.05 25.74 24.94
N PRO A 151 1.03 25.56 24.08
CA PRO A 151 0.87 24.36 23.25
C PRO A 151 1.80 24.31 22.04
N SER A 152 2.61 25.35 21.80
CA SER A 152 3.48 25.49 20.62
C SER A 152 4.72 26.30 20.95
N VAL A 153 5.82 26.01 20.26
CA VAL A 153 7.04 26.84 20.25
C VAL A 153 6.74 28.12 19.48
N THR A 154 7.19 29.28 19.99
CA THR A 154 6.86 30.59 19.43
C THR A 154 8.06 31.55 19.44
N SER A 155 7.94 32.70 18.78
CA SER A 155 8.97 33.75 18.82
C SER A 155 9.16 34.23 20.26
N GLY A 156 10.38 34.05 20.80
CA GLY A 156 10.71 34.33 22.20
C GLY A 156 10.75 33.09 23.12
N SER A 157 10.50 31.89 22.61
CA SER A 157 10.73 30.63 23.33
C SER A 157 12.16 30.55 23.89
N LYS A 158 12.30 30.09 25.14
CA LYS A 158 13.61 29.94 25.82
C LYS A 158 14.52 28.96 25.06
N ASN A 159 13.92 27.93 24.48
CA ASN A 159 14.54 27.02 23.54
C ASN A 159 13.62 26.87 22.32
N PRO A 160 13.96 27.43 21.14
CA PRO A 160 13.10 27.41 19.96
C PRO A 160 13.21 26.11 19.15
N LEU A 161 14.03 25.14 19.57
CA LEU A 161 14.36 23.99 18.75
C LEU A 161 13.17 23.03 18.55
N THR A 162 13.04 22.55 17.33
CA THR A 162 12.04 21.57 16.85
C THR A 162 12.67 20.59 15.85
N LEU A 163 11.92 19.58 15.42
CA LEU A 163 12.39 18.53 14.52
C LEU A 163 13.02 19.07 13.21
N SER A 164 12.54 20.19 12.65
CA SER A 164 13.13 20.75 11.41
C SER A 164 14.54 21.32 11.58
N ASP A 165 14.95 21.66 12.80
CA ASP A 165 16.28 22.22 13.06
C ASP A 165 17.42 21.21 12.80
N ILE A 166 17.14 19.91 12.72
CA ILE A 166 18.13 18.88 12.37
C ILE A 166 18.50 18.88 10.88
N ILE A 167 17.69 19.52 10.03
CA ILE A 167 17.97 19.66 8.59
C ILE A 167 19.20 20.55 8.36
N ALA A 168 19.22 21.72 9.03
CA ALA A 168 20.31 22.68 8.94
C ALA A 168 21.49 22.38 9.88
N ASN A 169 21.35 21.42 10.80
CA ASN A 169 22.34 21.07 11.80
C ASN A 169 22.64 19.57 11.77
N THR A 170 23.61 19.18 10.94
CA THR A 170 24.13 17.80 10.83
C THR A 170 25.24 17.46 11.83
N GLU A 171 25.49 18.36 12.79
CA GLU A 171 26.41 18.14 13.90
C GLU A 171 25.63 17.45 15.03
N VAL A 172 26.16 16.35 15.59
CA VAL A 172 25.40 15.44 16.46
C VAL A 172 24.95 16.09 17.76
N HIS A 173 25.77 16.93 18.41
CA HIS A 173 25.37 17.58 19.66
C HIS A 173 24.21 18.55 19.42
N LYS A 174 24.21 19.26 18.28
CA LYS A 174 23.10 20.13 17.86
C LYS A 174 21.80 19.37 17.58
N GLN A 175 21.87 18.12 17.13
CA GLN A 175 20.70 17.25 16.99
C GLN A 175 20.24 16.70 18.35
N GLY A 176 21.18 16.41 19.25
CA GLY A 176 20.93 16.00 20.62
C GLY A 176 20.10 17.00 21.41
N GLU A 177 20.35 18.30 21.24
CA GLU A 177 19.53 19.35 21.84
C GLU A 177 18.03 19.24 21.45
N VAL A 178 17.73 18.92 20.20
CA VAL A 178 16.36 18.73 19.70
C VAL A 178 15.72 17.50 20.35
N TRP A 179 16.45 16.39 20.41
CA TRP A 179 15.96 15.14 20.98
C TRP A 179 15.75 15.23 22.49
N CYS A 180 16.73 15.75 23.23
CA CYS A 180 16.62 15.98 24.67
C CYS A 180 15.44 16.91 24.99
N MET A 181 15.23 17.99 24.21
CA MET A 181 14.05 18.85 24.39
C MET A 181 12.72 18.13 24.19
N ALA A 182 12.61 17.21 23.23
CA ALA A 182 11.41 16.41 23.03
C ALA A 182 11.13 15.48 24.23
N LEU A 183 12.18 14.82 24.76
CA LEU A 183 12.09 14.03 25.98
C LEU A 183 11.76 14.89 27.21
N TRP A 184 12.27 16.12 27.28
CA TRP A 184 12.02 17.06 28.39
C TRP A 184 10.58 17.58 28.42
N GLU A 185 9.99 17.88 27.26
CA GLU A 185 8.55 18.20 27.14
C GLU A 185 7.67 17.01 27.53
N ALA A 186 7.97 15.80 27.05
CA ALA A 186 7.25 14.59 27.41
C ALA A 186 7.34 14.29 28.92
N ARG A 187 8.53 14.42 29.51
CA ARG A 187 8.76 14.34 30.96
C ARG A 187 7.87 15.32 31.72
N ALA A 188 7.78 16.58 31.28
CA ALA A 188 6.94 17.59 31.92
C ALA A 188 5.44 17.25 31.87
N GLN A 189 4.95 16.68 30.76
CA GLN A 189 3.57 16.21 30.67
C GLN A 189 3.29 15.06 31.64
N LEU A 190 4.25 14.14 31.85
CA LEU A 190 4.13 13.08 32.85
C LEU A 190 4.19 13.62 34.29
N ILE A 191 5.06 14.59 34.58
CA ILE A 191 5.12 15.26 35.88
C ILE A 191 3.81 15.99 36.20
N GLY A 192 3.22 16.68 35.22
CA GLY A 192 1.93 17.36 35.40
C GLY A 192 0.76 16.40 35.70
N LYS A 193 0.85 15.13 35.27
CA LYS A 193 -0.17 14.10 35.52
C LYS A 193 0.09 13.25 36.76
N LEU A 194 1.34 12.87 37.02
CA LEU A 194 1.74 11.87 38.01
C LEU A 194 2.44 12.48 39.24
N GLY A 195 2.77 13.78 39.20
CA GLY A 195 3.62 14.45 40.18
C GLY A 195 5.12 14.28 39.88
N GLY A 196 5.96 15.14 40.48
CA GLY A 196 7.40 15.24 40.18
C GLY A 196 8.15 13.90 40.22
N ALA A 197 8.12 13.22 41.37
CA ALA A 197 8.86 11.96 41.55
C ALA A 197 8.40 10.84 40.60
N VAL A 198 7.09 10.57 40.56
CA VAL A 198 6.53 9.47 39.76
C VAL A 198 6.63 9.78 38.27
N GLY A 199 6.33 11.01 37.85
CA GLY A 199 6.45 11.42 36.45
C GLY A 199 7.89 11.33 35.91
N ASN A 200 8.86 11.77 36.71
CA ASN A 200 10.29 11.64 36.36
C ASN A 200 10.70 10.16 36.24
N GLN A 201 10.36 9.33 37.24
CA GLN A 201 10.67 7.90 37.23
C GLN A 201 9.99 7.16 36.07
N THR A 202 8.73 7.50 35.76
CA THR A 202 8.01 6.95 34.62
C THR A 202 8.71 7.33 33.32
N MET A 203 9.10 8.59 33.11
CA MET A 203 9.81 8.97 31.88
C MET A 203 11.16 8.26 31.74
N LEU A 204 11.97 8.21 32.81
CA LEU A 204 13.24 7.48 32.82
C LEU A 204 13.07 6.00 32.41
N ARG A 205 12.03 5.34 32.94
CA ARG A 205 11.69 3.96 32.57
C ARG A 205 11.25 3.86 31.11
N LEU A 206 10.35 4.73 30.66
CA LEU A 206 9.83 4.70 29.28
C LEU A 206 10.92 4.98 28.23
N VAL A 207 11.89 5.86 28.53
CA VAL A 207 13.07 6.06 27.68
C VAL A 207 13.98 4.82 27.73
N THR A 208 14.22 4.22 28.90
CA THR A 208 15.04 2.99 29.03
C THR A 208 14.43 1.81 28.28
N ASP A 209 13.11 1.64 28.37
CA ASP A 209 12.38 0.56 27.71
C ASP A 209 12.22 0.86 26.20
N GLY A 210 12.07 2.14 25.82
CA GLY A 210 12.11 2.60 24.43
C GLY A 210 13.44 2.29 23.73
N LEU A 211 14.57 2.56 24.38
CA LEU A 211 15.91 2.20 23.85
C LEU A 211 16.04 0.72 23.47
N LYS A 212 15.38 -0.20 24.20
CA LYS A 212 15.37 -1.65 23.91
C LYS A 212 14.43 -2.04 22.78
N LEU A 213 13.38 -1.25 22.56
CA LEU A 213 12.35 -1.46 21.54
C LEU A 213 12.73 -0.82 20.21
N SER A 214 13.64 0.16 20.21
CA SER A 214 14.17 0.79 19.01
C SER A 214 14.90 -0.22 18.11
N PRO A 215 14.68 -0.17 16.77
CA PRO A 215 15.51 -0.91 15.83
C PRO A 215 16.96 -0.41 15.88
N PRO A 216 17.94 -1.14 15.29
CA PRO A 216 19.28 -0.62 15.06
C PRO A 216 19.23 0.69 14.25
N ASN A 217 20.06 1.68 14.62
CA ASN A 217 20.10 2.98 13.94
C ASN A 217 18.72 3.63 13.69
N PRO A 218 17.90 3.86 14.74
CA PRO A 218 16.55 4.38 14.59
C PRO A 218 16.55 5.83 14.08
N THR A 219 15.55 6.20 13.31
CA THR A 219 15.18 7.59 13.04
C THR A 219 14.56 8.25 14.28
N PHE A 220 14.44 9.59 14.26
CA PHE A 220 13.78 10.35 15.33
C PHE A 220 12.35 9.88 15.65
N LEU A 221 11.59 9.47 14.62
CA LEU A 221 10.20 9.04 14.81
C LEU A 221 10.09 7.57 15.25
N GLU A 222 10.99 6.70 14.83
CA GLU A 222 11.06 5.33 15.38
C GLU A 222 11.46 5.34 16.86
N ALA A 223 12.38 6.22 17.27
CA ALA A 223 12.75 6.39 18.67
C ALA A 223 11.58 6.93 19.52
N ARG A 224 10.79 7.88 18.98
CA ARG A 224 9.53 8.35 19.58
C ARG A 224 8.55 7.19 19.74
N ASP A 225 8.33 6.44 18.67
CA ASP A 225 7.32 5.38 18.63
C ASP A 225 7.70 4.19 19.51
N ALA A 226 9.00 3.91 19.69
CA ALA A 226 9.51 2.95 20.67
C ALA A 226 9.19 3.37 22.12
N ILE A 227 9.22 4.67 22.45
CA ILE A 227 8.83 5.19 23.78
C ILE A 227 7.30 5.12 23.99
N LEU A 228 6.50 5.40 22.94
CA LEU A 228 5.06 5.19 22.98
C LEU A 228 4.69 3.71 23.14
N GLN A 229 5.44 2.82 22.46
CA GLN A 229 5.31 1.36 22.58
C GLN A 229 5.74 0.85 23.96
N ALA A 230 6.74 1.48 24.60
CA ALA A 230 7.09 1.19 25.99
C ALA A 230 5.93 1.49 26.95
N ASP A 231 5.17 2.58 26.75
CA ASP A 231 4.01 2.91 27.58
C ASP A 231 2.82 1.97 27.32
N LEU A 232 2.62 1.56 26.06
CA LEU A 232 1.69 0.51 25.67
C LEU A 232 1.98 -0.81 26.40
N ALA A 233 3.24 -1.24 26.43
CA ALA A 233 3.66 -2.49 27.06
C ALA A 233 3.67 -2.43 28.59
N ALA A 234 4.17 -1.34 29.18
CA ALA A 234 4.38 -1.22 30.63
C ALA A 234 3.13 -0.76 31.40
N ASN A 235 2.33 0.13 30.81
CA ASN A 235 1.23 0.84 31.47
C ASN A 235 -0.11 0.70 30.72
N GLY A 236 -0.19 -0.20 29.73
CA GLY A 236 -1.39 -0.38 28.90
C GLY A 236 -1.70 0.82 28.00
N GLY A 237 -0.77 1.76 27.81
CA GLY A 237 -0.95 3.00 27.06
C GLY A 237 -1.54 4.16 27.86
N ALA A 238 -1.53 4.07 29.20
CA ALA A 238 -2.15 5.04 30.09
C ALA A 238 -1.60 6.47 29.96
N ASN A 239 -0.39 6.67 29.43
CA ASN A 239 0.25 7.99 29.33
C ASN A 239 0.41 8.49 27.90
N LEU A 240 -0.08 7.75 26.89
CA LEU A 240 0.05 8.09 25.48
C LEU A 240 -0.35 9.53 25.15
N LYS A 241 -1.44 10.04 25.73
CA LYS A 241 -1.90 11.42 25.49
C LYS A 241 -0.88 12.46 25.95
N GLN A 242 -0.25 12.24 27.10
CA GLN A 242 0.81 13.13 27.62
C GLN A 242 2.08 13.05 26.76
N LEU A 243 2.49 11.83 26.38
CA LEU A 243 3.66 11.62 25.53
C LEU A 243 3.49 12.29 24.16
N TRP A 244 2.35 12.08 23.49
CA TRP A 244 2.04 12.70 22.21
C TRP A 244 2.05 14.23 22.27
N ILE A 245 1.50 14.84 23.33
CA ILE A 245 1.56 16.30 23.52
C ILE A 245 3.02 16.77 23.64
N GLY A 246 3.85 16.06 24.41
CA GLY A 246 5.28 16.41 24.58
C GLY A 246 6.08 16.36 23.28
N PHE A 247 5.94 15.27 22.52
CA PHE A 247 6.62 15.10 21.23
C PHE A 247 6.10 16.04 20.15
N ALA A 248 4.77 16.22 20.04
CA ALA A 248 4.16 17.11 19.06
C ALA A 248 4.60 18.57 19.23
N LYS A 249 4.75 19.07 20.46
CA LYS A 249 5.31 20.41 20.72
C LYS A 249 6.65 20.66 20.04
N ARG A 250 7.50 19.64 19.92
CA ARG A 250 8.84 19.72 19.30
C ARG A 250 8.86 19.28 17.85
N GLY A 251 7.70 19.25 17.18
CA GLY A 251 7.59 18.93 15.75
C GLY A 251 7.54 17.44 15.44
N MET A 252 7.43 16.57 16.45
CA MET A 252 7.37 15.11 16.29
C MET A 252 5.92 14.59 16.44
N GLY A 253 4.95 15.33 15.90
CA GLY A 253 3.53 15.00 15.92
C GLY A 253 3.13 13.83 15.03
N LEU A 254 1.84 13.46 15.06
CA LEU A 254 1.30 12.25 14.42
C LEU A 254 1.55 12.21 12.90
N SER A 255 1.45 13.35 12.21
CA SER A 255 1.66 13.45 10.76
C SER A 255 3.10 13.81 10.34
N ALA A 256 4.06 13.83 11.28
CA ALA A 256 5.46 14.11 10.97
C ALA A 256 6.09 12.97 10.15
N THR A 257 7.03 13.30 9.27
CA THR A 257 7.83 12.33 8.51
C THR A 257 9.32 12.64 8.61
N VAL A 258 10.14 11.60 8.50
CA VAL A 258 11.60 11.68 8.49
C VAL A 258 12.14 10.71 7.42
N PRO A 259 13.27 11.03 6.78
CA PRO A 259 13.97 10.12 5.88
C PRO A 259 14.73 9.04 6.67
N ASP A 260 15.37 8.13 5.96
CA ASP A 260 16.33 7.16 6.51
C ASP A 260 17.35 7.81 7.46
N SER A 261 17.77 7.04 8.47
CA SER A 261 18.59 7.52 9.58
C SER A 261 19.99 8.04 9.20
N SER A 262 20.45 7.79 7.97
CA SER A 262 21.70 8.29 7.40
C SER A 262 21.67 9.77 6.98
N THR A 263 20.48 10.36 6.82
CA THR A 263 20.29 11.74 6.33
C THR A 263 19.24 12.50 7.15
N THR A 264 19.21 13.82 7.00
CA THR A 264 18.15 14.70 7.54
C THR A 264 17.42 15.50 6.45
N THR A 265 17.79 15.34 5.18
CA THR A 265 17.08 15.94 4.05
C THR A 265 15.75 15.23 3.81
N GLY A 266 14.64 15.98 3.82
CA GLY A 266 13.28 15.42 3.65
C GLY A 266 12.49 15.29 4.97
N VAL A 267 13.05 15.72 6.11
CA VAL A 267 12.31 15.82 7.38
C VAL A 267 11.15 16.81 7.23
N VAL A 268 9.93 16.38 7.58
CA VAL A 268 8.74 17.23 7.68
C VAL A 268 8.21 17.16 9.10
N GLN A 269 8.33 18.27 9.83
CA GLN A 269 7.80 18.36 11.19
C GLN A 269 6.27 18.48 11.20
N ALA A 270 5.64 17.95 12.25
CA ALA A 270 4.23 18.17 12.50
C ALA A 270 3.95 18.39 14.00
N PHE A 271 2.85 19.09 14.30
CA PHE A 271 2.45 19.47 15.66
C PHE A 271 1.08 18.88 16.05
N ASP A 272 0.50 18.02 15.21
CA ASP A 272 -0.75 17.36 15.49
C ASP A 272 -0.60 16.21 16.50
N VAL A 273 -1.62 16.04 17.33
CA VAL A 273 -1.73 14.92 18.27
C VAL A 273 -2.91 14.04 17.87
N PRO A 274 -2.87 12.72 18.15
CA PRO A 274 -4.04 11.88 17.96
C PRO A 274 -5.22 12.36 18.79
N GLY A 275 -6.43 12.22 18.24
CA GLY A 275 -7.66 12.42 18.99
C GLY A 275 -7.92 11.31 20.01
N ASP A 276 -8.93 11.52 20.86
CA ASP A 276 -9.22 10.64 22.00
C ASP A 276 -9.56 9.20 21.59
N LEU A 277 -10.15 9.02 20.40
CA LEU A 277 -10.23 7.72 19.73
C LEU A 277 -9.03 7.57 18.78
N LEU A 278 -8.05 6.75 19.17
CA LEU A 278 -6.94 6.35 18.32
C LEU A 278 -7.29 5.03 17.60
N VAL A 279 -7.10 4.98 16.28
CA VAL A 279 -7.30 3.79 15.45
C VAL A 279 -5.95 3.34 14.89
N THR A 280 -5.53 2.12 15.18
CA THR A 280 -4.24 1.57 14.70
C THR A 280 -4.20 1.44 13.19
N SER A 281 -3.02 1.70 12.60
CA SER A 281 -2.78 1.82 11.16
C SER A 281 -3.53 3.01 10.53
N THR A 282 -2.84 3.76 9.68
CA THR A 282 -3.45 4.74 8.76
C THR A 282 -3.83 4.11 7.42
N LYS A 283 -3.23 2.96 7.05
CA LYS A 283 -3.52 2.23 5.81
C LYS A 283 -4.94 1.67 5.79
N GLY A 284 -5.55 1.68 4.60
CA GLY A 284 -6.85 1.06 4.34
C GLY A 284 -6.81 -0.47 4.26
N PHE A 285 -7.90 -1.05 3.75
CA PHE A 285 -8.03 -2.48 3.48
C PHE A 285 -8.28 -2.71 2.00
N ALA A 286 -7.22 -2.98 1.25
CA ALA A 286 -7.30 -3.39 -0.15
C ALA A 286 -7.40 -4.93 -0.25
N SER A 287 -8.17 -5.42 -1.22
CA SER A 287 -8.33 -6.84 -1.54
C SER A 287 -8.65 -7.01 -3.03
N GLY A 288 -8.30 -8.15 -3.61
CA GLY A 288 -8.77 -8.46 -4.96
C GLY A 288 -8.66 -9.92 -5.36
N GLY A 289 -9.25 -10.25 -6.51
CA GLY A 289 -9.35 -11.60 -7.02
C GLY A 289 -10.21 -11.73 -8.27
N ALA A 290 -10.29 -12.95 -8.81
CA ALA A 290 -11.10 -13.27 -9.98
C ALA A 290 -12.61 -13.09 -9.72
N PRO A 291 -13.44 -12.93 -10.77
CA PRO A 291 -14.90 -13.03 -10.64
C PRO A 291 -15.31 -14.34 -9.94
N GLY A 292 -16.13 -14.23 -8.89
CA GLY A 292 -16.48 -15.36 -8.00
C GLY A 292 -15.48 -15.65 -6.88
N GLY A 293 -14.33 -14.98 -6.85
CA GLY A 293 -13.24 -15.17 -5.89
C GLY A 293 -12.30 -16.36 -6.22
N PRO A 294 -11.42 -16.76 -5.29
CA PRO A 294 -11.22 -16.16 -3.96
C PRO A 294 -10.60 -14.77 -4.05
N PHE A 295 -10.90 -13.94 -3.05
CA PHE A 295 -10.28 -12.62 -2.85
C PHE A 295 -9.21 -12.71 -1.77
N ALA A 296 -8.13 -11.95 -1.89
CA ALA A 296 -7.09 -11.87 -0.88
C ALA A 296 -6.54 -10.44 -0.73
N PRO A 297 -6.22 -9.99 0.50
CA PRO A 297 -6.63 -10.58 1.79
C PRO A 297 -8.15 -10.51 2.01
N THR A 298 -8.75 -11.46 2.73
CA THR A 298 -10.21 -11.48 2.95
C THR A 298 -10.71 -10.52 4.04
N GLN A 299 -9.80 -10.00 4.86
CA GLN A 299 -10.10 -9.11 5.98
C GLN A 299 -8.89 -8.28 6.43
N ALA A 300 -9.15 -7.17 7.10
CA ALA A 300 -8.20 -6.40 7.90
C ALA A 300 -8.74 -6.19 9.33
N SER A 301 -7.86 -5.88 10.30
CA SER A 301 -8.26 -5.61 11.69
C SER A 301 -7.70 -4.28 12.18
N TYR A 302 -8.57 -3.47 12.76
CA TYR A 302 -8.25 -2.16 13.32
C TYR A 302 -8.52 -2.18 14.82
N THR A 303 -7.49 -1.92 15.62
CA THR A 303 -7.64 -1.74 17.06
C THR A 303 -7.99 -0.29 17.35
N LEU A 304 -9.15 -0.10 17.95
CA LEU A 304 -9.63 1.16 18.49
C LEU A 304 -9.16 1.26 19.94
N ARG A 305 -8.64 2.43 20.31
CA ARG A 305 -8.10 2.73 21.63
C ARG A 305 -8.65 4.06 22.11
N ASN A 306 -9.16 4.09 23.33
CA ASN A 306 -9.44 5.33 24.03
C ASN A 306 -8.16 5.82 24.72
N ILE A 307 -7.60 6.96 24.33
CA ILE A 307 -6.41 7.55 24.99
C ILE A 307 -6.78 8.66 26.00
N SER A 308 -8.07 8.82 26.31
CA SER A 308 -8.56 9.81 27.26
C SER A 308 -8.80 9.22 28.66
N GLU A 309 -8.93 10.10 29.66
CA GLU A 309 -9.26 9.75 31.05
C GLU A 309 -10.76 9.54 31.30
N SER A 310 -11.59 9.50 30.25
CA SER A 310 -13.05 9.41 30.36
C SER A 310 -13.61 8.28 29.49
N ASN A 311 -14.80 7.77 29.83
CA ASN A 311 -15.50 6.80 28.97
C ASN A 311 -15.83 7.41 27.59
N LEU A 312 -15.53 6.66 26.52
CA LEU A 312 -15.70 7.08 25.13
C LEU A 312 -16.66 6.13 24.42
N SER A 313 -17.77 6.64 23.90
CA SER A 313 -18.66 5.90 23.02
C SER A 313 -18.18 6.03 21.58
N TRP A 314 -18.20 4.93 20.83
CA TRP A 314 -17.73 4.88 19.45
C TRP A 314 -18.70 4.11 18.55
N SER A 315 -18.63 4.39 17.25
CA SER A 315 -19.30 3.62 16.20
C SER A 315 -18.36 3.37 15.02
N ALA A 316 -18.65 2.33 14.24
CA ALA A 316 -18.00 2.02 12.98
C ALA A 316 -19.07 1.83 11.91
N THR A 317 -19.00 2.59 10.82
CA THR A 317 -20.00 2.56 9.73
C THR A 317 -19.35 2.22 8.40
N ARG A 318 -20.15 1.64 7.50
CA ARG A 318 -19.83 1.33 6.09
C ARG A 318 -21.07 1.55 5.25
N THR A 319 -20.95 1.69 3.92
CA THR A 319 -22.09 1.91 3.02
C THR A 319 -22.48 0.67 2.21
N VAL A 320 -21.57 -0.27 1.94
CA VAL A 320 -21.79 -1.38 0.97
C VAL A 320 -22.04 -2.75 1.58
N SER A 321 -22.88 -3.58 0.96
CA SER A 321 -23.23 -4.93 1.45
C SER A 321 -22.11 -5.97 1.36
N TRP A 322 -21.09 -5.73 0.52
CA TRP A 322 -19.93 -6.61 0.38
C TRP A 322 -18.92 -6.50 1.54
N ILE A 323 -19.12 -5.56 2.48
CA ILE A 323 -18.36 -5.43 3.73
C ILE A 323 -19.21 -5.85 4.95
N VAL A 324 -18.60 -6.58 5.88
CA VAL A 324 -19.09 -6.77 7.26
C VAL A 324 -18.06 -6.29 8.28
N LEU A 325 -18.55 -5.76 9.40
CA LEU A 325 -17.77 -5.33 10.55
C LEU A 325 -18.02 -6.30 11.71
N SER A 326 -16.98 -6.70 12.44
CA SER A 326 -17.14 -7.55 13.65
C SER A 326 -17.94 -6.86 14.76
N SER A 327 -17.90 -5.53 14.81
CA SER A 327 -18.78 -4.68 15.63
C SER A 327 -18.98 -3.32 14.96
N ALA A 328 -20.19 -2.76 15.10
CA ALA A 328 -20.57 -1.44 14.60
C ALA A 328 -20.52 -0.34 15.68
N GLY A 329 -20.17 -0.66 16.92
CA GLY A 329 -20.04 0.33 18.00
C GLY A 329 -19.92 -0.24 19.40
N GLY A 330 -19.74 0.64 20.37
CA GLY A 330 -19.66 0.30 21.79
C GLY A 330 -19.17 1.45 22.66
N THR A 331 -18.73 1.13 23.87
CA THR A 331 -18.08 2.08 24.79
C THR A 331 -16.74 1.52 25.23
N LEU A 332 -15.71 2.37 25.24
CA LEU A 332 -14.39 2.10 25.77
C LEU A 332 -14.21 2.86 27.08
N ALA A 333 -13.80 2.15 28.13
CA ALA A 333 -13.27 2.77 29.34
C ALA A 333 -11.96 3.54 29.03
N PRO A 334 -11.47 4.41 29.94
CA PRO A 334 -10.15 5.03 29.81
C PRO A 334 -9.07 4.00 29.51
N HIS A 335 -8.20 4.28 28.53
CA HIS A 335 -7.06 3.45 28.12
C HIS A 335 -7.41 2.07 27.55
N ALA A 336 -8.70 1.71 27.49
CA ALA A 336 -9.18 0.44 26.96
C ALA A 336 -9.12 0.38 25.43
N THR A 337 -9.06 -0.85 24.92
CA THR A 337 -9.05 -1.15 23.49
C THR A 337 -10.17 -2.11 23.08
N THR A 338 -10.48 -2.13 21.80
CA THR A 338 -11.29 -3.15 21.13
C THR A 338 -10.83 -3.30 19.69
N THR A 339 -11.12 -4.42 19.04
CA THR A 339 -10.72 -4.66 17.65
C THR A 339 -11.94 -4.79 16.75
N VAL A 340 -12.01 -3.95 15.73
CA VAL A 340 -12.97 -4.07 14.64
C VAL A 340 -12.27 -4.75 13.47
N THR A 341 -12.71 -5.96 13.14
CA THR A 341 -12.31 -6.66 11.93
C THR A 341 -13.28 -6.28 10.81
N VAL A 342 -12.72 -5.87 9.68
CA VAL A 342 -13.43 -5.53 8.45
C VAL A 342 -13.19 -6.70 7.49
N SER A 343 -14.26 -7.38 7.08
CA SER A 343 -14.18 -8.59 6.25
C SER A 343 -15.05 -8.48 5.01
N LEU A 344 -14.63 -9.13 3.92
CA LEU A 344 -15.48 -9.32 2.75
C LEU A 344 -16.60 -10.33 3.04
N THR A 345 -17.79 -10.09 2.49
CA THR A 345 -18.93 -11.01 2.57
C THR A 345 -19.09 -11.83 1.29
N ALA A 346 -19.95 -12.84 1.31
CA ALA A 346 -20.33 -13.60 0.10
C ALA A 346 -20.91 -12.73 -1.02
N ALA A 347 -21.40 -11.51 -0.72
CA ALA A 347 -21.86 -10.57 -1.74
C ALA A 347 -20.72 -10.06 -2.63
N ALA A 348 -19.47 -10.04 -2.15
CA ALA A 348 -18.29 -9.69 -2.95
C ALA A 348 -18.13 -10.63 -4.16
N ALA A 349 -18.40 -11.93 -3.98
CA ALA A 349 -18.26 -12.94 -5.05
C ALA A 349 -19.32 -12.83 -6.15
N ALA A 350 -20.42 -12.09 -5.90
CA ALA A 350 -21.48 -11.83 -6.86
C ALA A 350 -21.28 -10.53 -7.67
N LEU A 351 -20.22 -9.78 -7.38
CA LEU A 351 -19.90 -8.55 -8.11
C LEU A 351 -19.29 -8.89 -9.49
N PRO A 352 -19.68 -8.18 -10.57
CA PRO A 352 -19.01 -8.28 -11.86
C PRO A 352 -17.61 -7.65 -11.83
N ILE A 353 -16.83 -7.82 -12.90
CA ILE A 353 -15.51 -7.19 -13.06
C ILE A 353 -15.63 -5.67 -12.86
N GLY A 354 -14.82 -5.10 -11.97
CA GLY A 354 -14.93 -3.70 -11.55
C GLY A 354 -14.09 -3.38 -10.30
N ASP A 355 -13.78 -2.10 -10.12
CA ASP A 355 -13.27 -1.55 -8.86
C ASP A 355 -14.46 -1.19 -7.95
N TYR A 356 -14.38 -1.56 -6.69
CA TYR A 356 -15.39 -1.25 -5.68
C TYR A 356 -14.74 -0.58 -4.48
N HIS A 357 -15.27 0.58 -4.11
CA HIS A 357 -14.73 1.42 -3.04
C HIS A 357 -15.80 1.66 -1.98
N ASP A 358 -15.42 1.62 -0.71
CA ASP A 358 -16.17 2.12 0.44
C ASP A 358 -15.18 2.69 1.46
N ALA A 359 -15.67 3.26 2.56
CA ALA A 359 -14.84 3.65 3.69
C ALA A 359 -15.45 3.20 5.00
N VAL A 360 -14.66 2.53 5.84
CA VAL A 360 -15.05 2.26 7.22
C VAL A 360 -14.73 3.49 8.04
N THR A 361 -15.77 4.17 8.53
CA THR A 361 -15.64 5.39 9.34
C THR A 361 -15.79 5.06 10.81
N PHE A 362 -14.72 5.24 11.57
CA PHE A 362 -14.67 5.09 13.02
C PHE A 362 -14.95 6.45 13.67
N THR A 363 -16.09 6.57 14.34
CA THR A 363 -16.55 7.82 14.95
C THR A 363 -16.40 7.77 16.46
N ASN A 364 -15.79 8.80 17.06
CA ASN A 364 -15.95 9.08 18.48
C ASN A 364 -17.31 9.75 18.68
N ALA A 365 -18.30 8.98 19.13
CA ALA A 365 -19.66 9.46 19.35
C ALA A 365 -19.84 10.31 20.63
N THR A 366 -18.82 10.38 21.49
CA THR A 366 -18.84 11.26 22.69
C THR A 366 -18.45 12.71 22.34
N SER A 367 -17.39 12.91 21.55
CA SER A 367 -16.82 14.25 21.30
C SER A 367 -16.34 14.53 19.88
N GLY A 368 -16.42 13.56 18.96
CA GLY A 368 -15.84 13.66 17.61
C GLY A 368 -14.31 13.54 17.55
N SER A 369 -13.61 13.79 18.65
CA SER A 369 -12.13 13.74 18.78
C SER A 369 -11.56 12.37 18.35
N GLY A 370 -10.80 12.33 17.27
CA GLY A 370 -10.22 11.10 16.72
C GLY A 370 -11.12 10.34 15.74
N THR A 371 -12.24 10.93 15.32
CA THR A 371 -13.06 10.39 14.22
C THR A 371 -12.24 10.34 12.94
N THR A 372 -12.21 9.18 12.29
CA THR A 372 -11.33 8.91 11.15
C THR A 372 -11.89 7.80 10.27
N SER A 373 -11.52 7.76 9.00
CA SER A 373 -11.97 6.74 8.05
C SER A 373 -10.79 5.93 7.50
N ARG A 374 -11.07 4.70 7.07
CA ARG A 374 -10.15 3.84 6.34
C ARG A 374 -10.80 3.42 5.04
N ALA A 375 -10.12 3.63 3.92
CA ALA A 375 -10.56 3.13 2.62
C ALA A 375 -10.68 1.60 2.67
N VAL A 376 -11.68 1.07 1.98
CA VAL A 376 -11.81 -0.36 1.72
C VAL A 376 -12.04 -0.53 0.24
N ASP A 377 -11.10 -1.22 -0.40
CA ASP A 377 -11.01 -1.33 -1.84
C ASP A 377 -11.07 -2.81 -2.22
N LEU A 378 -11.99 -3.16 -3.11
CA LEU A 378 -12.14 -4.49 -3.66
C LEU A 378 -12.05 -4.43 -5.17
N ASP A 379 -11.06 -5.09 -5.75
CA ASP A 379 -10.97 -5.30 -7.20
C ASP A 379 -11.41 -6.71 -7.59
N VAL A 380 -12.42 -6.75 -8.45
CA VAL A 380 -12.86 -7.97 -9.11
C VAL A 380 -12.34 -7.93 -10.53
N ALA A 381 -11.32 -8.74 -10.81
CA ALA A 381 -10.54 -8.64 -12.03
C ALA A 381 -9.93 -9.97 -12.47
N ASN A 382 -9.82 -10.15 -13.78
CA ASN A 382 -9.13 -11.32 -14.34
C ASN A 382 -7.62 -11.15 -14.11
N ASN A 383 -7.05 -12.01 -13.28
CA ASN A 383 -5.66 -11.89 -12.86
C ASN A 383 -4.71 -12.52 -13.91
N TYR A 384 -3.67 -11.79 -14.29
CA TYR A 384 -2.63 -12.28 -15.18
C TYR A 384 -1.85 -13.45 -14.56
N THR A 385 -1.13 -14.19 -15.40
CA THR A 385 -0.22 -15.27 -15.00
C THR A 385 1.11 -15.12 -15.72
N LEU A 386 2.23 -15.45 -15.06
CA LEU A 386 3.52 -15.49 -15.74
C LEU A 386 3.59 -16.74 -16.64
N GLY A 387 4.01 -16.56 -17.88
CA GLY A 387 4.12 -17.63 -18.88
C GLY A 387 5.49 -17.67 -19.58
N PRO A 388 5.84 -18.81 -20.21
CA PRO A 388 7.03 -18.91 -21.03
C PRO A 388 6.86 -18.14 -22.34
N VAL A 389 7.89 -17.40 -22.76
CA VAL A 389 7.92 -16.67 -24.04
C VAL A 389 9.36 -16.60 -24.57
N GLY A 390 9.51 -16.63 -25.88
CA GLY A 390 10.81 -16.44 -26.54
C GLY A 390 11.11 -14.96 -26.78
N TYR A 391 12.38 -14.58 -26.69
CA TYR A 391 12.83 -13.23 -27.08
C TYR A 391 12.74 -13.06 -28.60
N SER A 392 12.07 -12.00 -29.02
CA SER A 392 11.83 -11.61 -30.41
C SER A 392 11.67 -10.09 -30.45
N TRP A 393 12.79 -9.37 -30.50
CA TRP A 393 12.82 -7.91 -30.51
C TRP A 393 12.05 -7.33 -31.70
N ILE A 394 11.39 -6.18 -31.50
CA ILE A 394 10.71 -5.44 -32.56
C ILE A 394 11.50 -4.15 -32.78
N ASP A 395 11.92 -3.89 -34.02
CA ASP A 395 12.65 -2.67 -34.33
C ASP A 395 11.76 -1.43 -34.18
N ALA A 396 12.21 -0.49 -33.35
CA ALA A 396 11.53 0.76 -33.07
C ALA A 396 12.06 1.95 -33.91
N SER A 397 12.92 1.71 -34.90
CA SER A 397 13.55 2.77 -35.71
C SER A 397 12.56 3.60 -36.55
N GLY A 398 11.34 3.11 -36.76
CA GLY A 398 10.24 3.83 -37.42
C GLY A 398 9.10 4.27 -36.47
N HIS A 399 9.27 4.12 -35.15
CA HIS A 399 8.23 4.44 -34.17
C HIS A 399 8.18 5.94 -33.83
N THR A 400 7.01 6.41 -33.40
CA THR A 400 6.78 7.83 -33.06
C THR A 400 7.36 8.14 -31.68
N GLN A 401 8.15 9.21 -31.57
CA GLN A 401 8.61 9.73 -30.28
C GLN A 401 7.41 10.14 -29.40
N VAL A 402 7.42 9.72 -28.14
CA VAL A 402 6.47 10.18 -27.13
C VAL A 402 6.93 11.54 -26.61
N ASP A 403 6.03 12.52 -26.57
CA ASP A 403 6.25 13.75 -25.81
C ASP A 403 5.97 13.47 -24.34
N LEU A 404 7.03 13.42 -23.54
CA LEU A 404 7.00 13.25 -22.08
C LEU A 404 6.95 14.60 -21.35
N GLY A 405 6.40 15.64 -21.97
CA GLY A 405 6.50 17.01 -21.49
C GLY A 405 7.70 17.73 -22.11
N ALA A 406 7.61 19.06 -22.14
CA ALA A 406 8.55 19.96 -22.81
C ALA A 406 8.74 19.73 -24.34
N GLY A 407 7.91 18.91 -24.99
CA GLY A 407 7.82 18.78 -26.44
C GLY A 407 8.56 17.60 -27.05
N THR A 408 9.38 16.88 -26.28
CA THR A 408 10.08 15.64 -26.72
C THR A 408 10.47 14.73 -25.57
N ALA A 409 11.04 15.25 -24.49
CA ALA A 409 11.49 14.50 -23.32
C ALA A 409 11.62 15.43 -22.11
N SER A 410 11.21 14.94 -20.94
CA SER A 410 11.43 15.58 -19.65
C SER A 410 11.75 14.52 -18.60
N ASP A 411 12.34 14.99 -17.51
CA ASP A 411 12.53 14.26 -16.26
C ASP A 411 11.25 14.35 -15.42
N ASP A 412 10.99 13.35 -14.56
CA ASP A 412 9.82 13.28 -13.64
C ASP A 412 8.49 13.74 -14.25
N ALA A 413 8.21 13.21 -15.43
CA ALA A 413 7.09 13.64 -16.26
C ALA A 413 6.40 12.46 -16.97
N ALA A 414 5.20 12.74 -17.49
CA ALA A 414 4.33 11.80 -18.16
C ALA A 414 3.77 12.37 -19.47
N SER A 415 3.46 11.50 -20.41
CA SER A 415 2.81 11.88 -21.67
C SER A 415 1.38 12.38 -21.46
N ALA A 416 0.87 13.13 -22.44
CA ALA A 416 -0.57 13.23 -22.64
C ALA A 416 -1.18 11.84 -22.96
N ALA A 417 -2.52 11.74 -22.91
CA ALA A 417 -3.23 10.51 -23.24
C ALA A 417 -2.97 10.10 -24.70
N LEU A 418 -2.35 8.94 -24.90
CA LEU A 418 -2.12 8.34 -26.21
C LEU A 418 -3.28 7.41 -26.56
N THR A 419 -3.88 7.56 -27.75
CA THR A 419 -4.95 6.67 -28.21
C THR A 419 -4.39 5.31 -28.61
N LEU A 420 -4.95 4.24 -28.06
CA LEU A 420 -4.56 2.87 -28.43
C LEU A 420 -5.10 2.49 -29.82
N PRO A 421 -4.33 1.76 -30.65
CA PRO A 421 -4.72 1.35 -32.00
C PRO A 421 -5.81 0.24 -32.02
N PHE A 422 -6.12 -0.33 -30.86
CA PHE A 422 -7.21 -1.25 -30.58
C PHE A 422 -7.61 -1.09 -29.10
N PRO A 423 -8.86 -1.43 -28.71
CA PRO A 423 -9.20 -1.57 -27.30
C PRO A 423 -8.34 -2.67 -26.67
N PHE A 424 -7.66 -2.36 -25.57
CA PHE A 424 -6.85 -3.33 -24.82
C PHE A 424 -7.51 -3.66 -23.48
N ARG A 425 -7.52 -4.94 -23.09
CA ARG A 425 -8.13 -5.39 -21.82
C ARG A 425 -7.07 -5.65 -20.77
N PHE A 426 -6.95 -4.74 -19.83
CA PHE A 426 -6.04 -4.86 -18.71
C PHE A 426 -6.82 -5.27 -17.45
N TYR A 427 -6.45 -6.40 -16.85
CA TYR A 427 -7.15 -7.00 -15.71
C TYR A 427 -8.66 -7.26 -15.96
N GLY A 428 -9.05 -7.41 -17.24
CA GLY A 428 -10.44 -7.55 -17.69
C GLY A 428 -11.17 -6.24 -18.01
N LYS A 429 -10.61 -5.07 -17.65
CA LYS A 429 -11.17 -3.75 -17.95
C LYS A 429 -10.66 -3.25 -19.29
N ALA A 430 -11.55 -2.73 -20.13
CA ALA A 430 -11.20 -2.29 -21.48
C ALA A 430 -10.79 -0.82 -21.51
N PHE A 431 -9.63 -0.54 -22.11
CA PHE A 431 -9.07 0.79 -22.26
C PHE A 431 -8.84 1.14 -23.74
N SER A 432 -9.05 2.42 -24.08
CA SER A 432 -8.78 3.01 -25.40
C SER A 432 -7.66 4.05 -25.39
N THR A 433 -7.12 4.35 -24.22
CA THR A 433 -6.05 5.33 -24.00
C THR A 433 -5.01 4.80 -23.04
N ILE A 434 -3.77 5.26 -23.19
CA ILE A 434 -2.64 4.88 -22.35
C ILE A 434 -1.72 6.09 -22.13
N TYR A 435 -1.00 6.09 -21.03
CA TYR A 435 -0.04 7.12 -20.63
C TYR A 435 1.34 6.46 -20.48
N VAL A 436 2.40 7.20 -20.79
CA VAL A 436 3.79 6.71 -20.67
C VAL A 436 4.57 7.67 -19.78
N GLY A 437 5.28 7.12 -18.80
CA GLY A 437 6.15 7.86 -17.90
C GLY A 437 7.60 7.92 -18.41
N SER A 438 8.29 8.96 -17.98
CA SER A 438 9.76 9.08 -18.07
C SER A 438 10.46 7.91 -17.39
N ASN A 439 10.00 7.60 -16.18
CA ASN A 439 10.53 6.62 -15.22
C ASN A 439 10.20 5.15 -15.55
N GLY A 440 10.20 4.80 -16.85
CA GLY A 440 10.16 3.40 -17.32
C GLY A 440 8.88 2.60 -17.04
N LEU A 441 7.81 3.30 -16.66
CA LEU A 441 6.45 2.79 -16.49
C LEU A 441 5.49 3.34 -17.55
N LEU A 442 4.36 2.66 -17.74
CA LEU A 442 3.21 3.11 -18.51
C LEU A 442 1.92 2.69 -17.78
N GLY A 443 0.77 3.27 -18.10
CA GLY A 443 -0.46 2.97 -17.39
C GLY A 443 -1.72 3.52 -18.04
N PHE A 444 -2.87 3.15 -17.48
CA PHE A 444 -4.19 3.49 -18.03
C PHE A 444 -4.89 4.66 -17.31
N ALA A 445 -4.23 5.26 -16.33
CA ALA A 445 -4.65 6.47 -15.63
C ALA A 445 -3.57 7.58 -15.75
N PRO A 446 -3.95 8.87 -15.75
CA PRO A 446 -2.98 9.97 -15.87
C PRO A 446 -2.17 10.21 -14.59
N THR A 447 -2.70 9.83 -13.42
CA THR A 447 -2.13 10.21 -12.12
C THR A 447 -0.98 9.30 -11.72
N GLY A 448 0.15 9.90 -11.32
CA GLY A 448 1.33 9.18 -10.83
C GLY A 448 2.21 8.55 -11.93
N MET A 449 1.92 8.79 -13.21
CA MET A 449 2.78 8.38 -14.33
C MET A 449 4.14 9.10 -14.39
N ASN A 450 4.36 10.04 -13.46
CA ASN A 450 5.57 10.83 -13.29
C ASN A 450 6.40 10.43 -12.05
N GLN A 451 6.01 9.36 -11.33
CA GLN A 451 6.66 8.96 -10.08
C GLN A 451 8.03 8.32 -10.36
N TRP A 452 9.09 8.81 -9.69
CA TRP A 452 10.45 8.26 -9.74
C TRP A 452 10.69 7.17 -8.69
N GLU A 453 10.12 7.34 -7.49
CA GLU A 453 10.23 6.38 -6.40
C GLU A 453 9.35 5.16 -6.70
N ASN A 454 9.99 4.01 -6.92
CA ASN A 454 9.34 2.76 -7.25
C ASN A 454 8.99 1.95 -5.98
N THR A 455 7.84 1.27 -6.00
CA THR A 455 7.36 0.44 -4.87
C THR A 455 7.28 -1.04 -5.24
N ASP A 456 7.22 -1.92 -4.23
CA ASP A 456 6.84 -3.31 -4.45
C ASP A 456 5.34 -3.40 -4.74
N LEU A 457 4.93 -4.36 -5.58
CA LEU A 457 3.53 -4.53 -5.98
C LEU A 457 2.96 -5.81 -5.33
N PRO A 458 1.70 -5.85 -4.88
CA PRO A 458 0.68 -4.80 -5.00
C PRO A 458 0.81 -3.67 -3.97
N ASP A 459 0.65 -2.43 -4.42
CA ASP A 459 0.47 -1.24 -3.56
C ASP A 459 -0.77 -0.45 -4.00
N SER A 460 -1.70 -0.23 -3.06
CA SER A 460 -2.90 0.61 -3.28
C SER A 460 -2.60 2.11 -3.44
N THR A 461 -1.38 2.56 -3.12
CA THR A 461 -0.97 3.97 -3.27
C THR A 461 -0.52 4.28 -4.70
N LEU A 462 -0.84 5.48 -5.18
CA LEU A 462 -0.64 5.84 -6.59
C LEU A 462 0.86 5.85 -6.97
N PRO A 463 1.23 5.23 -8.11
CA PRO A 463 0.39 5.01 -9.29
C PRO A 463 -0.22 3.60 -9.39
N ASN A 464 -1.52 3.55 -9.68
CA ASN A 464 -2.26 2.30 -9.96
C ASN A 464 -2.56 2.18 -11.48
N ALA A 465 -3.10 1.04 -11.92
CA ALA A 465 -3.35 0.73 -13.34
C ALA A 465 -2.07 0.68 -14.19
N ILE A 466 -0.97 0.20 -13.62
CA ILE A 466 0.37 0.33 -14.20
C ILE A 466 0.91 -0.95 -14.85
N ILE A 467 1.75 -0.73 -15.86
CA ILE A 467 2.59 -1.72 -16.51
C ILE A 467 4.03 -1.19 -16.41
N ALA A 468 4.84 -1.84 -15.57
CA ALA A 468 6.20 -1.46 -15.25
C ALA A 468 7.20 -2.45 -15.88
N PRO A 469 7.66 -2.25 -17.13
CA PRO A 469 8.75 -3.03 -17.70
C PRO A 469 10.09 -2.77 -16.99
N TRP A 470 10.28 -1.55 -16.46
CA TRP A 470 11.44 -1.13 -15.66
C TRP A 470 11.10 0.18 -14.92
N TRP A 471 10.28 0.14 -13.87
CA TRP A 471 9.96 1.36 -13.11
C TRP A 471 11.08 1.68 -12.12
N ASP A 472 11.76 2.80 -12.32
CA ASP A 472 12.95 3.28 -11.61
C ASP A 472 13.14 4.78 -11.96
N ASP A 473 14.03 5.47 -11.25
CA ASP A 473 14.40 6.86 -11.48
C ASP A 473 15.28 6.98 -12.76
N LEU A 474 14.62 7.26 -13.90
CA LEU A 474 15.18 7.25 -15.25
C LEU A 474 15.18 8.63 -15.91
N TYR A 475 16.20 8.89 -16.73
CA TYR A 475 16.48 10.21 -17.30
C TYR A 475 16.39 10.24 -18.84
N PRO A 476 15.18 10.24 -19.45
CA PRO A 476 14.98 10.42 -20.89
C PRO A 476 15.61 11.64 -21.56
N PRO A 477 15.88 12.79 -20.89
CA PRO A 477 16.53 13.94 -21.53
C PRO A 477 17.98 13.70 -22.00
N GLN A 478 18.59 12.56 -21.67
CA GLN A 478 19.97 12.24 -22.06
C GLN A 478 20.14 12.18 -23.60
N PRO A 479 21.20 12.77 -24.18
CA PRO A 479 21.44 12.70 -25.63
C PRO A 479 21.49 11.26 -26.17
N GLY A 480 20.62 10.96 -27.13
CA GLY A 480 20.48 9.65 -27.76
C GLY A 480 19.54 8.68 -27.02
N ALA A 481 19.04 9.05 -25.84
CA ALA A 481 17.89 8.39 -25.22
C ALA A 481 16.61 8.74 -26.00
N ARG A 482 15.65 7.81 -26.04
CA ARG A 482 14.33 8.02 -26.66
C ARG A 482 13.28 7.10 -26.06
N VAL A 483 12.04 7.55 -26.06
CA VAL A 483 10.85 6.77 -25.68
C VAL A 483 9.88 6.85 -26.85
N THR A 484 9.56 5.71 -27.45
CA THR A 484 8.82 5.65 -28.73
C THR A 484 7.66 4.67 -28.65
N VAL A 485 6.60 4.97 -29.40
CA VAL A 485 5.42 4.12 -29.56
C VAL A 485 5.16 3.79 -31.03
N GLY A 486 4.72 2.55 -31.29
CA GLY A 486 4.47 2.09 -32.65
C GLY A 486 3.53 0.89 -32.73
N LEU A 487 3.22 0.51 -33.96
CA LEU A 487 2.31 -0.59 -34.28
C LEU A 487 3.04 -1.60 -35.17
N ALA A 488 3.14 -2.84 -34.69
CA ALA A 488 3.65 -3.98 -35.45
C ALA A 488 2.52 -4.96 -35.80
N GLY A 489 2.78 -5.86 -36.75
CA GLY A 489 1.81 -6.86 -37.21
C GLY A 489 0.75 -6.29 -38.16
N SER A 490 -0.26 -7.11 -38.48
CA SER A 490 -1.37 -6.75 -39.37
C SER A 490 -2.62 -7.58 -39.07
N GLY A 491 -3.77 -7.18 -39.65
CA GLY A 491 -5.04 -7.88 -39.42
C GLY A 491 -5.48 -7.81 -37.96
N SER A 492 -5.79 -8.96 -37.37
CA SER A 492 -6.18 -9.16 -35.97
C SER A 492 -5.05 -9.71 -35.10
N SER A 493 -3.80 -9.44 -35.48
CA SER A 493 -2.60 -9.86 -34.74
C SER A 493 -1.62 -8.69 -34.64
N ARG A 494 -2.16 -7.50 -34.35
CA ARG A 494 -1.37 -6.30 -34.17
C ARG A 494 -0.78 -6.25 -32.76
N VAL A 495 0.36 -5.57 -32.63
CA VAL A 495 1.05 -5.38 -31.36
C VAL A 495 1.32 -3.89 -31.21
N PHE A 496 0.86 -3.30 -30.11
CA PHE A 496 1.25 -1.93 -29.75
C PHE A 496 2.53 -2.02 -28.93
N VAL A 497 3.56 -1.32 -29.40
CA VAL A 497 4.94 -1.43 -28.93
C VAL A 497 5.32 -0.12 -28.26
N ILE A 498 5.81 -0.19 -27.02
CA ILE A 498 6.38 0.95 -26.29
C ILE A 498 7.84 0.62 -26.00
N THR A 499 8.78 1.44 -26.47
CA THR A 499 10.22 1.16 -26.39
C THR A 499 10.96 2.32 -25.75
N TRP A 500 11.68 2.05 -24.66
CA TRP A 500 12.73 2.92 -24.10
C TRP A 500 14.05 2.47 -24.70
N THR A 501 14.74 3.36 -25.43
CA THR A 501 16.07 3.06 -25.99
C THR A 501 17.12 4.01 -25.43
N ASN A 502 18.20 3.41 -24.94
CA ASN A 502 19.35 4.09 -24.32
C ASN A 502 18.95 5.11 -23.22
N VAL A 503 17.87 4.84 -22.48
CA VAL A 503 17.42 5.67 -21.35
C VAL A 503 18.17 5.23 -20.09
N PRO A 504 19.02 6.07 -19.47
CA PRO A 504 19.76 5.71 -18.26
C PRO A 504 18.97 6.02 -16.99
N SER A 505 19.47 5.61 -15.81
CA SER A 505 19.05 6.21 -14.53
C SER A 505 19.59 7.64 -14.40
N VAL A 506 18.88 8.53 -13.69
CA VAL A 506 19.38 9.90 -13.37
C VAL A 506 20.73 9.87 -12.64
N ASN A 507 20.98 8.80 -11.87
CA ASN A 507 22.21 8.60 -11.11
C ASN A 507 23.32 7.86 -11.91
N ALA A 508 23.04 7.45 -13.16
CA ALA A 508 23.95 6.67 -14.00
C ALA A 508 23.89 7.08 -15.49
N GLN A 509 23.78 8.39 -15.78
CA GLN A 509 23.44 8.95 -17.11
C GLN A 509 24.33 8.52 -18.30
N SER A 510 25.51 7.94 -18.06
CA SER A 510 26.36 7.38 -19.13
C SER A 510 25.99 5.95 -19.56
N GLN A 511 25.08 5.27 -18.85
CA GLN A 511 24.76 3.85 -19.02
C GLN A 511 23.27 3.65 -19.35
N GLY A 512 22.88 3.94 -20.59
CA GLY A 512 21.48 3.80 -21.03
C GLY A 512 21.00 2.36 -21.14
N PHE A 513 19.80 2.06 -20.64
CA PHE A 513 19.09 0.79 -20.77
C PHE A 513 18.26 0.76 -22.07
N THR A 514 17.96 -0.42 -22.60
CA THR A 514 17.08 -0.58 -23.77
C THR A 514 16.14 -1.78 -23.58
N PHE A 515 14.84 -1.50 -23.53
CA PHE A 515 13.77 -2.45 -23.26
C PHE A 515 12.45 -2.00 -23.90
N GLN A 516 11.50 -2.93 -24.02
CA GLN A 516 10.17 -2.64 -24.57
C GLN A 516 9.06 -3.40 -23.83
N ALA A 517 7.87 -2.79 -23.81
CA ALA A 517 6.62 -3.43 -23.46
C ALA A 517 5.76 -3.61 -24.73
N LEU A 518 5.18 -4.80 -24.88
CA LEU A 518 4.32 -5.19 -25.98
C LEU A 518 2.90 -5.44 -25.46
N LEU A 519 1.89 -4.79 -26.05
CA LEU A 519 0.49 -5.07 -25.81
C LEU A 519 -0.09 -5.83 -27.01
N MET A 520 -0.54 -7.06 -26.79
CA MET A 520 -1.01 -7.96 -27.85
C MET A 520 -2.51 -7.77 -28.13
N GLU A 521 -2.88 -7.51 -29.39
CA GLU A 521 -4.30 -7.44 -29.80
C GLU A 521 -4.98 -8.81 -29.64
N GLY A 522 -6.23 -8.81 -29.16
CA GLY A 522 -7.06 -10.01 -29.05
C GLY A 522 -6.80 -10.83 -27.78
N SER A 523 -5.57 -11.31 -27.55
CA SER A 523 -5.25 -12.04 -26.31
C SER A 523 -5.15 -11.13 -25.08
N ASN A 524 -4.75 -9.87 -25.28
CA ASN A 524 -4.46 -8.89 -24.23
C ASN A 524 -3.29 -9.30 -23.31
N ASP A 525 -2.42 -10.15 -23.82
CA ASP A 525 -1.14 -10.48 -23.20
C ASP A 525 -0.21 -9.26 -23.20
N ILE A 526 0.67 -9.22 -22.21
CA ILE A 526 1.71 -8.20 -22.08
C ILE A 526 3.07 -8.90 -22.10
N ILE A 527 3.98 -8.47 -22.96
CA ILE A 527 5.34 -9.03 -23.02
C ILE A 527 6.37 -7.92 -22.78
N PHE A 528 7.23 -8.09 -21.79
CA PHE A 528 8.44 -7.28 -21.62
C PHE A 528 9.61 -7.94 -22.33
N GLN A 529 10.48 -7.16 -22.96
CA GLN A 529 11.72 -7.65 -23.57
C GLN A 529 12.89 -6.71 -23.30
N TYR A 530 14.06 -7.30 -23.08
CA TYR A 530 15.27 -6.58 -22.66
C TYR A 530 16.41 -6.79 -23.65
N GLN A 531 16.86 -5.71 -24.27
CA GLN A 531 17.97 -5.74 -25.24
C GLN A 531 19.31 -5.36 -24.58
N GLU A 532 19.30 -4.34 -23.71
CA GLU A 532 20.46 -3.90 -22.94
C GLU A 532 20.06 -3.51 -21.51
N VAL A 533 20.54 -4.27 -20.52
CA VAL A 533 20.23 -4.11 -19.09
C VAL A 533 21.43 -3.67 -18.26
N ARG A 534 22.61 -3.47 -18.86
CA ARG A 534 23.86 -3.08 -18.19
C ARG A 534 24.19 -3.97 -16.98
N SER A 535 24.16 -5.29 -17.17
CA SER A 535 24.22 -6.28 -16.08
C SER A 535 25.39 -6.13 -15.08
N GLY A 536 26.52 -5.54 -15.51
CA GLY A 536 27.69 -5.22 -14.68
C GLY A 536 27.59 -3.94 -13.83
N LEU A 537 26.53 -3.13 -13.98
CA LEU A 537 26.27 -1.96 -13.14
C LEU A 537 25.65 -2.43 -11.81
N ALA A 538 26.40 -2.31 -10.71
CA ALA A 538 26.09 -2.99 -9.45
C ALA A 538 24.77 -2.55 -8.79
N THR A 539 24.39 -1.27 -8.89
CA THR A 539 23.18 -0.73 -8.24
C THR A 539 21.96 -0.79 -9.14
N TYR A 540 22.08 -0.36 -10.40
CA TYR A 540 20.92 -0.17 -11.30
C TYR A 540 20.81 -1.26 -12.39
N GLY A 541 21.92 -1.91 -12.74
CA GLY A 541 21.95 -2.89 -13.82
C GLY A 541 21.12 -4.13 -13.54
N ALA A 542 20.56 -4.75 -14.58
CA ALA A 542 19.72 -5.95 -14.50
C ALA A 542 18.46 -5.82 -13.62
N GLY A 543 17.92 -4.61 -13.46
CA GLY A 543 16.71 -4.34 -12.67
C GLY A 543 16.94 -4.39 -11.15
N ARG A 544 18.15 -4.07 -10.67
CA ARG A 544 18.52 -4.16 -9.25
C ARG A 544 17.90 -3.10 -8.34
N SER A 545 17.50 -1.97 -8.89
CA SER A 545 16.77 -0.87 -8.24
C SER A 545 15.33 -0.74 -8.73
N ALA A 546 14.93 -1.53 -9.73
CA ALA A 546 13.68 -1.31 -10.45
C ALA A 546 12.55 -2.21 -9.96
N THR A 547 11.32 -1.74 -10.13
CA THR A 547 10.10 -2.54 -10.10
C THR A 547 9.79 -3.04 -11.51
N ILE A 548 9.63 -4.36 -11.64
CA ILE A 548 9.24 -5.04 -12.88
C ILE A 548 7.97 -5.83 -12.60
N GLY A 549 6.86 -5.44 -13.23
CA GLY A 549 5.56 -6.07 -12.99
C GLY A 549 4.39 -5.34 -13.64
N ILE A 550 3.17 -5.80 -13.33
CA ILE A 550 1.92 -5.16 -13.75
C ILE A 550 0.91 -5.16 -12.61
N GLU A 551 0.08 -4.14 -12.52
CA GLU A 551 -0.84 -3.94 -11.41
C GLU A 551 -2.19 -3.36 -11.84
N SER A 552 -3.23 -3.88 -11.22
CA SER A 552 -4.63 -3.48 -11.41
C SER A 552 -4.91 -2.01 -11.14
N THR A 553 -6.08 -1.56 -11.58
CA THR A 553 -6.62 -0.20 -11.40
C THR A 553 -6.75 0.26 -9.94
N SER A 554 -6.85 -0.67 -9.00
CA SER A 554 -7.00 -0.40 -7.57
C SER A 554 -5.69 -0.46 -6.78
N GLY A 555 -4.62 -1.01 -7.37
CA GLY A 555 -3.42 -1.40 -6.64
C GLY A 555 -3.60 -2.60 -5.70
N ALA A 556 -4.76 -3.28 -5.72
CA ALA A 556 -5.04 -4.43 -4.84
C ALA A 556 -4.58 -5.78 -5.42
N ILE A 557 -4.45 -5.86 -6.74
CA ILE A 557 -3.98 -7.05 -7.47
C ILE A 557 -2.77 -6.70 -8.33
N ALA A 558 -1.69 -7.46 -8.17
CA ALA A 558 -0.50 -7.34 -9.00
C ALA A 558 0.08 -8.68 -9.47
N ARG A 559 0.96 -8.58 -10.45
CA ARG A 559 1.92 -9.58 -10.89
C ARG A 559 3.30 -8.94 -10.99
N THR A 560 3.99 -8.94 -9.87
CA THR A 560 5.40 -8.58 -9.75
C THR A 560 6.26 -9.72 -10.28
N TYR A 561 7.24 -9.37 -11.12
CA TYR A 561 8.33 -10.26 -11.49
C TYR A 561 9.58 -9.98 -10.63
N SER A 562 9.86 -8.71 -10.35
CA SER A 562 10.96 -8.28 -9.49
C SER A 562 10.66 -6.93 -8.84
N PHE A 563 11.06 -6.79 -7.59
CA PHE A 563 11.27 -5.50 -6.91
C PHE A 563 12.71 -5.49 -6.38
N ASN A 564 13.44 -4.39 -6.58
CA ASN A 564 14.80 -4.16 -6.11
C ASN A 564 15.74 -5.38 -6.27
N GLY A 565 15.76 -5.94 -7.49
CA GLY A 565 16.68 -7.02 -7.87
C GLY A 565 16.37 -8.40 -7.30
N SER A 566 15.21 -8.60 -6.64
CA SER A 566 14.76 -9.93 -6.17
C SER A 566 14.73 -11.00 -7.27
N ALA A 567 14.45 -10.60 -8.52
CA ALA A 567 14.83 -11.35 -9.72
C ALA A 567 15.56 -10.43 -10.72
N LEU A 568 16.73 -10.88 -11.20
CA LEU A 568 17.51 -10.14 -12.20
C LEU A 568 17.01 -10.42 -13.62
N VAL A 569 17.08 -9.42 -14.49
CA VAL A 569 16.83 -9.55 -15.93
C VAL A 569 18.12 -9.57 -16.75
N ALA A 570 18.11 -10.22 -17.92
CA ALA A 570 19.27 -10.37 -18.80
C ALA A 570 19.01 -9.86 -20.23
N ASN A 571 20.08 -9.50 -20.96
CA ASN A 571 20.00 -9.19 -22.39
C ASN A 571 19.50 -10.42 -23.17
N GLY A 572 18.51 -10.23 -24.05
CA GLY A 572 17.87 -11.34 -24.78
C GLY A 572 16.83 -12.09 -23.96
N GLN A 573 16.35 -11.54 -22.84
CA GLN A 573 15.23 -12.10 -22.07
C GLN A 573 13.89 -11.48 -22.47
N ALA A 574 12.83 -12.29 -22.39
CA ALA A 574 11.45 -11.86 -22.46
C ALA A 574 10.65 -12.39 -21.26
N ILE A 575 9.61 -11.66 -20.85
CA ILE A 575 8.69 -12.00 -19.74
C ILE A 575 7.27 -11.84 -20.27
N LEU A 576 6.43 -12.87 -20.16
CA LEU A 576 5.02 -12.84 -20.58
C LEU A 576 4.11 -12.80 -19.35
N PHE A 577 3.22 -11.82 -19.34
CA PHE A 577 2.03 -11.79 -18.51
C PHE A 577 0.85 -12.19 -19.40
N HIS A 578 0.40 -13.43 -19.24
CA HIS A 578 -0.71 -14.00 -19.97
C HIS A 578 -2.05 -13.72 -19.26
N LEU A 579 -3.06 -13.26 -19.99
CA LEU A 579 -4.42 -13.07 -19.47
C LEU A 579 -5.26 -14.35 -19.72
N PRO A 580 -5.60 -15.15 -18.70
CA PRO A 580 -6.36 -16.38 -18.89
C PRO A 580 -7.86 -16.09 -19.08
N ILE A 581 -8.25 -15.68 -20.29
CA ILE A 581 -9.67 -15.54 -20.68
C ILE A 581 -10.21 -16.85 -21.32
N PRO A 582 -11.44 -17.28 -20.98
CA PRO A 582 -12.05 -18.48 -21.55
C PRO A 582 -12.38 -18.28 -23.04
N SER A 583 -12.43 -19.36 -23.83
CA SER A 583 -12.87 -19.26 -25.24
C SER A 583 -14.39 -19.41 -25.38
N ALA A 584 -14.97 -18.63 -26.30
CA ALA A 584 -16.35 -18.76 -26.71
C ALA A 584 -16.57 -20.08 -27.48
N ALA A 585 -17.63 -20.81 -27.16
CA ALA A 585 -17.96 -22.05 -27.85
C ALA A 585 -18.35 -21.78 -29.32
N THR A 586 -17.76 -22.53 -30.26
CA THR A 586 -18.18 -22.52 -31.68
C THR A 586 -19.71 -22.65 -31.77
N PRO A 587 -20.41 -21.75 -32.48
CA PRO A 587 -21.87 -21.73 -32.44
C PRO A 587 -22.50 -23.03 -32.95
N THR A 588 -23.57 -23.47 -32.29
CA THR A 588 -24.40 -24.58 -32.78
C THR A 588 -25.55 -24.03 -33.61
N ILE A 589 -25.62 -24.43 -34.89
CA ILE A 589 -26.70 -24.05 -35.80
C ILE A 589 -27.72 -25.19 -35.84
N SER A 590 -29.01 -24.89 -35.63
CA SER A 590 -30.09 -25.87 -35.57
C SER A 590 -31.27 -25.45 -36.46
N PRO A 591 -31.85 -26.35 -37.29
CA PRO A 591 -31.46 -27.75 -37.44
C PRO A 591 -30.12 -27.92 -38.20
N ALA A 592 -29.52 -29.10 -38.13
CA ALA A 592 -28.24 -29.38 -38.80
C ALA A 592 -28.31 -29.23 -40.33
N ALA A 593 -27.15 -29.13 -40.99
CA ALA A 593 -27.05 -29.07 -42.45
C ALA A 593 -27.79 -30.23 -43.14
N GLY A 594 -28.51 -29.96 -44.21
CA GLY A 594 -29.31 -30.97 -44.90
C GLY A 594 -30.38 -30.43 -45.85
N SER A 595 -31.25 -31.33 -46.31
CA SER A 595 -32.36 -31.01 -47.21
C SER A 595 -33.68 -30.88 -46.45
N TYR A 596 -34.40 -29.78 -46.66
CA TYR A 596 -35.65 -29.46 -45.96
C TYR A 596 -36.69 -28.88 -46.91
N ALA A 597 -37.96 -28.86 -46.54
CA ALA A 597 -38.97 -28.09 -47.26
C ALA A 597 -38.80 -26.59 -46.97
N ALA A 598 -39.01 -25.73 -47.97
CA ALA A 598 -39.13 -24.29 -47.76
C ALA A 598 -40.52 -23.92 -47.18
N PRO A 599 -40.63 -22.97 -46.23
CA PRO A 599 -39.55 -22.25 -45.55
C PRO A 599 -38.96 -23.05 -44.36
N LEU A 600 -37.64 -22.94 -44.14
CA LEU A 600 -36.94 -23.54 -43.01
C LEU A 600 -36.68 -22.50 -41.90
N SER A 601 -36.86 -22.89 -40.64
CA SER A 601 -36.59 -22.03 -39.49
C SER A 601 -35.30 -22.44 -38.78
N VAL A 602 -34.40 -21.48 -38.55
CA VAL A 602 -33.04 -21.70 -38.04
C VAL A 602 -32.79 -20.92 -36.75
N THR A 603 -32.14 -21.58 -35.80
CA THR A 603 -31.67 -21.03 -34.53
C THR A 603 -30.17 -21.24 -34.37
N ILE A 604 -29.52 -20.36 -33.61
CA ILE A 604 -28.09 -20.42 -33.31
C ILE A 604 -27.89 -20.23 -31.80
N ALA A 605 -26.98 -20.99 -31.20
CA ALA A 605 -26.57 -20.84 -29.79
C ALA A 605 -25.04 -20.91 -29.62
N SER A 606 -24.52 -20.31 -28.55
CA SER A 606 -23.10 -20.30 -28.17
C SER A 606 -23.00 -20.04 -26.65
N THR A 607 -21.80 -19.77 -26.11
CA THR A 607 -21.58 -19.42 -24.71
C THR A 607 -22.45 -18.23 -24.29
N PRO A 608 -23.25 -18.32 -23.21
CA PRO A 608 -24.03 -17.19 -22.70
C PRO A 608 -23.16 -15.96 -22.45
N GLY A 609 -23.63 -14.78 -22.88
CA GLY A 609 -22.87 -13.52 -22.80
C GLY A 609 -22.05 -13.19 -24.05
N THR A 610 -21.95 -14.09 -25.03
CA THR A 610 -21.33 -13.79 -26.34
C THR A 610 -22.33 -13.20 -27.33
N ALA A 611 -21.84 -12.32 -28.21
CA ALA A 611 -22.58 -11.81 -29.36
C ALA A 611 -22.33 -12.72 -30.58
N ILE A 612 -23.40 -13.16 -31.22
CA ILE A 612 -23.33 -14.05 -32.39
C ILE A 612 -23.59 -13.23 -33.67
N ARG A 613 -22.73 -13.38 -34.67
CA ARG A 613 -22.97 -12.92 -36.05
C ARG A 613 -23.02 -14.10 -37.01
N TYR A 614 -23.84 -13.98 -38.05
CA TYR A 614 -24.01 -15.01 -39.07
C TYR A 614 -24.16 -14.44 -40.48
N THR A 615 -23.86 -15.27 -41.47
CA THR A 615 -24.06 -15.03 -42.90
C THR A 615 -24.93 -16.15 -43.45
N ILE A 616 -25.59 -15.95 -44.60
CA ILE A 616 -26.45 -16.97 -45.24
C ILE A 616 -25.99 -17.32 -46.68
N ASP A 617 -25.02 -16.59 -47.19
CA ASP A 617 -24.41 -16.73 -48.53
C ASP A 617 -23.12 -17.58 -48.51
N GLY A 618 -22.70 -18.08 -47.34
CA GLY A 618 -21.44 -18.80 -47.15
C GLY A 618 -20.20 -17.91 -46.95
N SER A 619 -20.33 -16.58 -46.97
CA SER A 619 -19.24 -15.66 -46.64
C SER A 619 -18.80 -15.83 -45.17
N THR A 620 -17.56 -15.47 -44.85
CA THR A 620 -16.99 -15.70 -43.50
C THR A 620 -17.45 -14.61 -42.52
N PRO A 621 -18.26 -14.92 -41.48
CA PRO A 621 -18.63 -13.94 -40.45
C PRO A 621 -17.43 -13.53 -39.59
N SER A 622 -17.48 -12.34 -39.00
CA SER A 622 -16.46 -11.79 -38.10
C SER A 622 -17.11 -10.78 -37.13
N PRO A 623 -16.40 -10.18 -36.16
CA PRO A 623 -16.97 -9.13 -35.29
C PRO A 623 -17.58 -7.93 -36.05
N SER A 624 -17.12 -7.67 -37.28
CA SER A 624 -17.57 -6.60 -38.18
C SER A 624 -18.34 -7.07 -39.42
N ASN A 625 -18.36 -8.37 -39.74
CA ASN A 625 -19.01 -8.92 -40.94
C ASN A 625 -20.15 -9.91 -40.60
N GLY A 626 -21.27 -9.79 -41.32
CA GLY A 626 -22.47 -10.62 -41.13
C GLY A 626 -23.54 -10.00 -40.22
N THR A 627 -24.74 -10.57 -40.26
CA THR A 627 -25.94 -10.14 -39.53
C THR A 627 -25.85 -10.54 -38.06
N VAL A 628 -26.23 -9.65 -37.14
CA VAL A 628 -26.30 -9.95 -35.70
C VAL A 628 -27.48 -10.89 -35.44
N TYR A 629 -27.24 -11.98 -34.73
CA TYR A 629 -28.26 -12.93 -34.33
C TYR A 629 -29.02 -12.41 -33.10
N THR A 630 -30.28 -12.05 -33.30
CA THR A 630 -31.19 -11.56 -32.24
C THR A 630 -32.30 -12.56 -31.89
N GLY A 631 -32.39 -13.67 -32.61
CA GLY A 631 -33.42 -14.69 -32.47
C GLY A 631 -33.53 -15.57 -33.71
N GLN A 632 -34.50 -16.48 -33.71
CA GLN A 632 -34.79 -17.39 -34.82
C GLN A 632 -35.04 -16.64 -36.13
N PHE A 633 -34.52 -17.16 -37.25
CA PHE A 633 -34.73 -16.60 -38.60
C PHE A 633 -35.16 -17.65 -39.62
N ILE A 634 -35.69 -17.19 -40.76
CA ILE A 634 -36.25 -18.05 -41.81
C ILE A 634 -35.34 -18.06 -43.05
N LEU A 635 -35.14 -19.25 -43.63
CA LEU A 635 -34.57 -19.45 -44.95
C LEU A 635 -35.68 -19.83 -45.94
N ALA A 636 -35.77 -19.10 -47.06
CA ALA A 636 -36.77 -19.32 -48.12
C ALA A 636 -36.17 -19.94 -49.41
N ALA A 637 -34.85 -20.01 -49.52
CA ALA A 637 -34.11 -20.62 -50.62
C ALA A 637 -32.85 -21.33 -50.09
N ASN A 638 -32.12 -22.03 -50.96
CA ASN A 638 -30.82 -22.63 -50.64
C ASN A 638 -29.87 -21.58 -50.03
N ALA A 639 -29.19 -21.94 -48.95
CA ALA A 639 -28.33 -21.03 -48.20
C ALA A 639 -27.20 -21.80 -47.52
N THR A 640 -26.08 -21.13 -47.28
CA THR A 640 -25.02 -21.65 -46.40
C THR A 640 -24.90 -20.72 -45.20
N VAL A 641 -25.49 -21.14 -44.08
CA VAL A 641 -25.41 -20.39 -42.83
C VAL A 641 -24.04 -20.61 -42.23
N ARG A 642 -23.27 -19.55 -42.04
CA ARG A 642 -22.03 -19.59 -41.25
C ARG A 642 -22.18 -18.68 -40.05
N ALA A 643 -21.75 -19.14 -38.88
CA ALA A 643 -21.98 -18.45 -37.62
C ALA A 643 -20.70 -18.37 -36.77
N PHE A 644 -20.57 -17.26 -36.06
CA PHE A 644 -19.40 -16.92 -35.25
C PHE A 644 -19.88 -16.19 -34.00
N ALA A 645 -19.35 -16.59 -32.84
CA ALA A 645 -19.53 -15.89 -31.57
C ALA A 645 -18.25 -15.15 -31.17
N SER A 646 -18.40 -13.89 -30.79
CA SER A 646 -17.38 -13.06 -30.16
C SER A 646 -17.88 -12.54 -28.82
N GLY A 647 -16.98 -12.23 -27.90
CA GLY A 647 -17.36 -11.72 -26.58
C GLY A 647 -16.30 -10.78 -26.04
N THR A 648 -16.72 -9.84 -25.21
CA THR A 648 -15.80 -8.94 -24.49
C THR A 648 -14.86 -9.72 -23.56
N ASP A 649 -15.37 -10.78 -22.94
CA ASP A 649 -14.69 -11.49 -21.86
C ASP A 649 -14.31 -12.92 -22.29
N PHE A 650 -14.25 -13.15 -23.61
CA PHE A 650 -13.97 -14.44 -24.22
C PHE A 650 -12.98 -14.31 -25.39
N ILE A 651 -12.14 -15.32 -25.58
CA ILE A 651 -11.45 -15.53 -26.87
C ILE A 651 -12.51 -15.90 -27.91
N ASP A 652 -12.48 -15.20 -29.06
CA ASP A 652 -13.37 -15.43 -30.19
C ASP A 652 -13.47 -16.92 -30.59
N SER A 653 -14.68 -17.34 -30.96
CA SER A 653 -14.98 -18.74 -31.28
C SER A 653 -14.56 -19.15 -32.69
N GLY A 654 -14.46 -20.47 -32.90
CA GLY A 654 -14.39 -21.03 -34.26
C GLY A 654 -15.69 -20.82 -35.05
N ILE A 655 -15.58 -20.81 -36.39
CA ILE A 655 -16.72 -20.57 -37.28
C ILE A 655 -17.49 -21.87 -37.54
N ALA A 656 -18.77 -21.87 -37.20
CA ALA A 656 -19.71 -22.91 -37.57
C ALA A 656 -20.21 -22.74 -39.01
N SER A 657 -20.60 -23.84 -39.67
CA SER A 657 -21.10 -23.83 -41.05
C SER A 657 -22.17 -24.90 -41.25
N ALA A 658 -23.32 -24.52 -41.82
CA ALA A 658 -24.42 -25.40 -42.18
C ALA A 658 -24.99 -25.04 -43.56
N ALA A 659 -24.92 -25.97 -44.50
CA ALA A 659 -25.50 -25.82 -45.84
C ALA A 659 -26.91 -26.42 -45.89
N TYR A 660 -27.84 -25.68 -46.49
CA TYR A 660 -29.25 -26.06 -46.62
C TYR A 660 -29.68 -26.11 -48.08
N VAL A 661 -30.27 -27.23 -48.47
CA VAL A 661 -30.95 -27.39 -49.76
C VAL A 661 -32.46 -27.38 -49.50
N LEU A 662 -33.14 -26.32 -49.90
CA LEU A 662 -34.57 -26.18 -49.70
C LEU A 662 -35.35 -26.63 -50.93
N THR A 663 -36.23 -27.61 -50.74
CA THR A 663 -37.15 -28.07 -51.77
C THR A 663 -38.48 -27.32 -51.66
N THR A 664 -38.97 -26.81 -52.77
CA THR A 664 -40.36 -26.35 -52.88
C THR A 664 -41.26 -27.57 -53.07
N ALA A 665 -42.41 -27.59 -52.39
CA ALA A 665 -43.42 -28.59 -52.67
C ALA A 665 -43.92 -28.42 -54.13
N PRO A 666 -44.13 -29.51 -54.89
CA PRO A 666 -44.76 -29.40 -56.19
C PRO A 666 -46.18 -28.82 -56.02
N PRO A 667 -46.68 -28.03 -56.98
CA PRO A 667 -47.99 -27.40 -56.87
C PRO A 667 -49.09 -28.47 -56.71
N SER A 668 -49.84 -28.40 -55.62
CA SER A 668 -50.97 -29.28 -55.37
C SER A 668 -52.06 -29.02 -56.41
N THR A 669 -52.28 -29.98 -57.32
CA THR A 669 -53.45 -29.98 -58.19
C THR A 669 -54.72 -30.06 -57.34
N PRO A 670 -55.74 -29.20 -57.61
CA PRO A 670 -56.98 -29.23 -56.84
C PRO A 670 -57.76 -30.51 -57.20
N THR A 671 -57.93 -31.40 -56.22
CA THR A 671 -58.82 -32.56 -56.35
C THR A 671 -60.27 -32.10 -56.30
N SER A 672 -61.02 -32.38 -57.37
CA SER A 672 -62.45 -32.11 -57.46
C SER A 672 -63.22 -32.96 -56.45
N ALA A 673 -63.96 -32.32 -55.54
CA ALA A 673 -64.88 -33.01 -54.64
C ALA A 673 -66.10 -33.53 -55.43
N SER A 674 -66.32 -34.84 -55.41
CA SER A 674 -67.53 -35.47 -55.93
C SER A 674 -68.63 -35.48 -54.86
N VAL A 675 -69.78 -34.88 -55.18
CA VAL A 675 -71.00 -34.91 -54.35
C VAL A 675 -71.85 -36.13 -54.73
N THR A 676 -72.37 -36.84 -53.73
CA THR A 676 -73.63 -37.61 -53.71
C THR A 676 -73.89 -37.99 -52.24
N ASP A 677 -74.87 -37.37 -51.56
CA ASP A 677 -76.32 -37.69 -51.54
C ASP A 677 -76.71 -38.86 -50.60
N ASP A 678 -76.95 -38.45 -49.34
CA ASP A 678 -78.24 -38.46 -48.64
C ASP A 678 -78.96 -39.71 -48.05
N ALA A 679 -79.51 -39.43 -46.85
CA ALA A 679 -80.79 -39.88 -46.27
C ALA A 679 -80.98 -41.28 -45.63
N ASN A 680 -80.93 -41.32 -44.28
CA ASN A 680 -82.06 -41.59 -43.35
C ASN A 680 -81.55 -41.85 -41.90
N GLY A 681 -82.17 -41.41 -40.80
CA GLY A 681 -83.33 -40.53 -40.60
C GLY A 681 -83.88 -40.60 -39.15
N ARG A 682 -84.38 -39.48 -38.59
CA ARG A 682 -84.94 -39.27 -37.21
C ARG A 682 -83.92 -39.34 -36.05
N SER A 683 -83.98 -38.54 -34.97
CA SER A 683 -84.75 -37.31 -34.60
C SER A 683 -84.21 -36.79 -33.25
N GLY A 684 -84.30 -35.52 -32.84
CA GLY A 684 -84.87 -34.31 -33.46
C GLY A 684 -85.44 -33.34 -32.40
N GLY A 685 -85.02 -32.07 -32.37
CA GLY A 685 -85.42 -31.09 -31.34
C GLY A 685 -84.63 -29.76 -31.38
N SER A 686 -85.37 -28.66 -31.56
CA SER A 686 -85.00 -27.22 -31.43
C SER A 686 -84.46 -26.83 -30.03
N CYS A 687 -83.80 -25.70 -29.76
CA CYS A 687 -83.34 -24.52 -30.53
C CYS A 687 -82.38 -23.69 -29.64
N GLY A 688 -81.63 -22.73 -30.19
CA GLY A 688 -81.43 -21.44 -29.48
C GLY A 688 -80.02 -20.96 -29.11
N VAL A 689 -79.27 -20.44 -30.10
CA VAL A 689 -78.41 -19.21 -30.08
C VAL A 689 -77.44 -18.93 -28.90
N GLY A 690 -76.18 -18.58 -29.23
CA GLY A 690 -75.55 -17.40 -28.59
C GLY A 690 -74.12 -17.53 -28.01
N THR A 691 -73.11 -17.42 -28.89
CA THR A 691 -71.82 -16.70 -28.70
C THR A 691 -71.25 -16.39 -27.30
N GLY A 692 -69.93 -16.62 -27.13
CA GLY A 692 -69.06 -15.58 -26.54
C GLY A 692 -68.03 -16.00 -25.47
N ILE A 693 -66.78 -16.16 -25.90
CA ILE A 693 -65.56 -15.50 -25.37
C ILE A 693 -65.52 -15.13 -23.87
N GLY A 694 -64.46 -15.58 -23.16
CA GLY A 694 -63.63 -14.63 -22.41
C GLY A 694 -62.98 -15.04 -21.08
N VAL A 695 -61.65 -14.84 -21.02
CA VAL A 695 -60.92 -14.09 -19.97
C VAL A 695 -61.00 -14.66 -18.52
N LEU A 696 -60.00 -15.37 -17.96
CA LEU A 696 -58.64 -14.94 -17.49
C LEU A 696 -58.62 -14.46 -16.00
N LEU A 697 -57.48 -14.70 -15.32
CA LEU A 697 -56.94 -14.09 -14.07
C LEU A 697 -57.08 -14.79 -12.69
N ILE A 698 -55.90 -14.87 -12.02
CA ILE A 698 -55.59 -14.62 -10.59
C ILE A 698 -55.63 -15.76 -9.54
N ALA A 699 -54.44 -16.37 -9.38
CA ALA A 699 -53.49 -16.23 -8.26
C ALA A 699 -53.73 -16.78 -6.82
N LEU A 700 -52.65 -17.47 -6.37
CA LEU A 700 -51.97 -17.44 -5.06
C LEU A 700 -52.57 -18.06 -3.77
N ALA A 701 -51.75 -18.97 -3.22
CA ALA A 701 -51.48 -19.24 -1.79
C ALA A 701 -52.58 -19.76 -0.85
N THR A 702 -52.31 -20.92 -0.23
CA THR A 702 -52.50 -21.10 1.24
C THR A 702 -51.62 -22.25 1.78
N ALA A 703 -51.51 -22.36 3.10
CA ALA A 703 -50.47 -23.14 3.79
C ALA A 703 -51.03 -24.08 4.89
N LEU A 704 -50.12 -24.91 5.43
CA LEU A 704 -50.13 -25.56 6.76
C LEU A 704 -51.22 -26.62 7.12
N ARG A 705 -50.72 -27.81 7.50
CA ARG A 705 -51.06 -28.70 8.66
C ARG A 705 -50.39 -30.07 8.40
N ALA A 706 -50.08 -30.98 9.33
CA ALA A 706 -49.98 -31.09 10.81
C ALA A 706 -49.44 -32.53 11.10
N ALA A 707 -48.99 -32.99 12.27
CA ALA A 707 -48.40 -32.42 13.49
C ALA A 707 -47.93 -33.60 14.41
N PHE A 708 -47.19 -33.31 15.49
CA PHE A 708 -46.81 -34.20 16.63
C PHE A 708 -45.91 -35.42 16.31
N THR A 709 -44.78 -35.68 16.98
CA THR A 709 -44.57 -35.72 18.44
C THR A 709 -43.11 -35.44 18.90
N ARG A 710 -42.99 -34.75 20.04
CA ARG A 710 -41.89 -34.83 21.05
C ARG A 710 -42.57 -35.27 22.37
N PRO A 711 -41.89 -35.73 23.47
CA PRO A 711 -40.53 -35.34 23.90
C PRO A 711 -39.67 -36.42 24.60
N ARG A 712 -38.39 -36.08 24.89
CA ARG A 712 -37.88 -36.01 26.28
C ARG A 712 -36.48 -35.38 26.33
N ALA A 713 -36.16 -34.80 27.49
CA ALA A 713 -34.84 -34.31 27.86
C ALA A 713 -34.25 -35.20 28.96
N SER A 714 -32.92 -35.23 29.06
CA SER A 714 -32.19 -35.62 30.28
C SER A 714 -30.86 -34.85 30.33
N ALA A 715 -30.47 -34.43 31.53
CA ALA A 715 -29.27 -33.65 31.80
C ALA A 715 -28.10 -34.52 32.33
N ALA A 716 -26.96 -33.87 32.59
CA ALA A 716 -25.68 -34.39 33.10
C ALA A 716 -24.88 -35.24 32.09
N ARG A 717 -23.56 -35.07 31.96
CA ARG A 717 -22.57 -34.43 32.86
C ARG A 717 -21.80 -33.28 32.19
#